data_AF-A0A948F7J8-F1
#
_entry.id   AF-A0A948F7J8-F1
#
_cell.length_a   1.000
_cell.length_b   1.000
_cell.length_c   1.000
_cell.angle_alpha   90.00
_cell.angle_beta   90.00
_cell.angle_gamma   90.00
#
_symmetry.space_group_name_H-M   'P 1'
#
loop_
_entity.id
_entity.type
_entity.pdbx_description
1 polymer ?
#
loop_
_entity_poly.entity_id
_entity_poly.type
_entity_poly.pdbx_seq_one_letter_code
_entity_poly.pdbx_strand_id
1 'polypeptide(L)'
;MALTVKQRIKRFIITHILPGIPFMALAVSGGMLFFSRFWNIDSASFMMWVNIHKIASLFWMVLLTAMVIVIGFKFHKAAFQGLFSWGKADLLWFKCSLKSIINPNQLITDNRVYKTRQKVNLLLVIGGCLGFVISGFAMWFWASILIFWYVHVVFFFMTMSMVIGHLFITFKYPISKKQPIGAYLKVELFCFFVTVFIGVGGFFFFNQGQKASQGKAFVNFIRPLELSKGHRIKELVGDCSKCHDYTGSLKDERCLECHKIIKARRDTKSGYHGLFEGNCRNCHKEHPGLSASIIPFNPLKFNHALAAYKLVDKHADPKVKCDACHKRKGKTNRGGVYYLGFDYAFCTDCHEDPHYKNEFGNVCDTCHNIKTWKGGDVRFDHDRDSKYPLKGGHVKTSKDVEVKCADCHKPLKKGDPLSKAKLRGLSYACISCHKDFHKGGLGDLCENCHTMHSWKGKDGKINFDHNRDSRYSLKGKHETVKCELCHQPKKSDGSQGDAIYRGLSRDCVSCHKDIHNKELGKYCENCHNDSSWVGKDVTFNHDTDSKYRLKDKHAKVKCVECHKPAPGKNLGTVKFIGIGTECIACHEDPHKSTLDKKCEKCHSIKSWVGEEVRFDHDTDSRYPLTGEHIKVKCIVCHKPEKEGDPLGKAKFVGFKTEDCDDCHKDPHKPEDEYGKDCLLCHSTGPWPPKKPDFSHQKHAKYPLTGLHEKVKCLECHNKKSVRSIGPKTLEVFLKSCLVCHKDPHTGQIGTDCDKCHSTSGWKGKSLLFDHNKHSVYKIDKIHIRTACKKCHDKGLYKPIRHENCADCHDEYGR
;
A
#
# COMPACT_ATOMS: atom_id res chain seq x y z
N MET A 1 -94.54 59.94 9.65
CA MET A 1 -95.43 60.08 8.49
C MET A 1 -96.28 58.83 8.34
N ALA A 2 -97.60 58.97 8.43
CA ALA A 2 -98.53 57.84 8.29
C ALA A 2 -98.53 57.37 6.83
N LEU A 3 -98.09 56.13 6.58
CA LEU A 3 -98.10 55.51 5.26
C LEU A 3 -99.50 55.54 4.66
N THR A 4 -99.59 55.88 3.36
CA THR A 4 -100.84 55.79 2.60
C THR A 4 -101.34 54.34 2.56
N VAL A 5 -102.65 54.14 2.42
CA VAL A 5 -103.26 52.78 2.39
C VAL A 5 -102.58 51.90 1.32
N LYS A 6 -102.30 52.45 0.14
CA LYS A 6 -101.59 51.75 -0.95
C LYS A 6 -100.16 51.34 -0.56
N GLN A 7 -99.44 52.20 0.17
CA GLN A 7 -98.09 51.87 0.68
C GLN A 7 -98.13 50.82 1.80
N ARG A 8 -99.16 50.82 2.66
CA ARG A 8 -99.34 49.79 3.69
C ARG A 8 -99.64 48.43 3.07
N ILE A 9 -100.50 48.39 2.06
CA ILE A 9 -100.82 47.15 1.32
C ILE A 9 -99.58 46.64 0.58
N LYS A 10 -98.87 47.51 -0.16
CA LYS A 10 -97.63 47.10 -0.86
C LYS A 10 -96.58 46.56 0.11
N ARG A 11 -96.42 47.18 1.29
CA ARG A 11 -95.51 46.68 2.32
C ARG A 11 -95.97 45.35 2.87
N PHE A 12 -97.26 45.19 3.21
CA PHE A 12 -97.80 43.91 3.69
C PHE A 12 -97.58 42.76 2.69
N ILE A 13 -97.78 43.01 1.40
CA ILE A 13 -97.52 42.02 0.34
C ILE A 13 -96.03 41.63 0.32
N ILE A 14 -95.12 42.60 0.37
CA ILE A 14 -93.67 42.35 0.31
C ILE A 14 -93.14 41.68 1.59
N THR A 15 -93.63 42.09 2.76
CA THR A 15 -93.07 41.64 4.05
C THR A 15 -93.72 40.38 4.59
N HIS A 16 -94.83 39.94 4.01
CA HIS A 16 -95.62 38.84 4.56
C HIS A 16 -96.05 37.82 3.49
N ILE A 17 -96.67 38.27 2.40
CA ILE A 17 -97.16 37.34 1.36
C ILE A 17 -95.99 36.76 0.55
N LEU A 18 -95.04 37.60 0.14
CA LEU A 18 -93.93 37.19 -0.73
C LEU A 18 -93.01 36.13 -0.08
N PRO A 19 -92.60 36.25 1.20
CA PRO A 19 -91.89 35.18 1.91
C PRO A 19 -92.82 34.04 2.36
N GLY A 20 -94.12 34.33 2.51
CA GLY A 20 -95.14 33.36 2.92
C GLY A 20 -95.38 32.25 1.89
N ILE A 21 -95.31 32.55 0.59
CA ILE A 21 -95.53 31.54 -0.47
C ILE A 21 -94.47 30.42 -0.45
N PRO A 22 -93.15 30.71 -0.48
CA PRO A 22 -92.13 29.69 -0.31
C PRO A 22 -92.23 28.99 1.04
N PHE A 23 -92.63 29.70 2.10
CA PHE A 23 -92.87 29.08 3.40
C PHE A 23 -94.01 28.05 3.36
N MET A 24 -95.10 28.32 2.62
CA MET A 24 -96.17 27.33 2.43
C MET A 24 -95.67 26.11 1.65
N ALA A 25 -94.82 26.31 0.63
CA ALA A 25 -94.19 25.18 -0.07
C ALA A 25 -93.30 24.36 0.87
N LEU A 26 -92.56 25.01 1.78
CA LEU A 26 -91.79 24.36 2.85
C LEU A 26 -92.68 23.62 3.84
N ALA A 27 -93.80 24.21 4.25
CA ALA A 27 -94.75 23.59 5.16
C ALA A 27 -95.38 22.34 4.56
N VAL A 28 -95.79 22.40 3.29
CA VAL A 28 -96.38 21.25 2.58
C VAL A 28 -95.32 20.18 2.33
N SER A 29 -94.17 20.53 1.77
CA SER A 29 -93.11 19.55 1.50
C SER A 29 -92.52 18.95 2.79
N GLY A 30 -92.34 19.74 3.84
CA GLY A 30 -91.91 19.27 5.16
C GLY A 30 -92.96 18.38 5.82
N GLY A 31 -94.24 18.75 5.71
CA GLY A 31 -95.36 17.91 6.12
C GLY A 31 -95.39 16.59 5.35
N MET A 32 -95.25 16.60 4.03
CA MET A 32 -95.18 15.39 3.20
C MET A 32 -93.99 14.51 3.59
N LEU A 33 -92.82 15.08 3.89
CA LEU A 33 -91.65 14.34 4.38
C LEU A 33 -91.83 13.75 5.78
N PHE A 34 -92.56 14.45 6.66
CA PHE A 34 -92.91 13.92 7.97
C PHE A 34 -93.94 12.80 7.85
N PHE A 35 -94.99 13.03 7.05
CA PHE A 35 -96.10 12.11 6.90
C PHE A 35 -95.84 10.95 5.94
N SER A 36 -94.81 11.01 5.09
CA SER A 36 -94.34 9.88 4.28
C SER A 36 -93.87 8.70 5.12
N ARG A 37 -93.67 8.90 6.43
CA ARG A 37 -93.45 7.80 7.38
C ARG A 37 -94.73 6.98 7.60
N PHE A 38 -95.90 7.59 7.42
CA PHE A 38 -97.23 6.97 7.62
C PHE A 38 -97.90 6.58 6.31
N TRP A 39 -97.59 7.27 5.22
CA TRP A 39 -98.04 6.95 3.87
C TRP A 39 -96.89 6.28 3.12
N ASN A 40 -97.04 5.01 2.71
CA ASN A 40 -96.02 4.20 2.01
C ASN A 40 -95.66 4.81 0.63
N ILE A 41 -94.98 5.95 0.64
CA ILE A 41 -94.50 6.65 -0.54
C ILE A 41 -93.22 5.96 -1.01
N ASP A 42 -93.11 5.73 -2.32
CA ASP A 42 -91.93 5.11 -2.91
C ASP A 42 -90.68 6.01 -2.78
N SER A 43 -89.51 5.42 -2.97
CA SER A 43 -88.24 6.11 -2.76
C SER A 43 -87.99 7.26 -3.74
N ALA A 44 -88.50 7.17 -4.98
CA ALA A 44 -88.35 8.23 -5.97
C ALA A 44 -89.23 9.43 -5.59
N SER A 45 -90.47 9.18 -5.20
CA SER A 45 -91.40 10.21 -4.70
C SER A 45 -90.90 10.85 -3.39
N PHE A 46 -90.32 10.07 -2.48
CA PHE A 46 -89.71 10.62 -1.26
C PHE A 46 -88.53 11.55 -1.58
N MET A 47 -87.63 11.12 -2.47
CA MET A 47 -86.50 11.95 -2.89
C MET A 47 -86.93 13.18 -3.67
N MET A 48 -88.01 13.11 -4.44
CA MET A 48 -88.64 14.27 -5.09
C MET A 48 -89.06 15.30 -4.03
N TRP A 49 -89.78 14.90 -2.98
CA TRP A 49 -90.17 15.81 -1.90
C TRP A 49 -88.98 16.37 -1.12
N VAL A 50 -87.91 15.59 -0.91
CA VAL A 50 -86.66 16.09 -0.30
C VAL A 50 -86.05 17.20 -1.16
N ASN A 51 -86.00 17.00 -2.48
CA ASN A 51 -85.45 17.98 -3.40
C ASN A 51 -86.31 19.25 -3.46
N ILE A 52 -87.64 19.10 -3.53
CA ILE A 52 -88.58 20.23 -3.46
C ILE A 52 -88.35 21.01 -2.16
N HIS A 53 -88.22 20.32 -1.02
CA HIS A 53 -88.02 20.96 0.28
C HIS A 53 -86.68 21.72 0.35
N LYS A 54 -85.59 21.15 -0.17
CA LYS A 54 -84.28 21.82 -0.23
C LYS A 54 -84.28 23.04 -1.15
N ILE A 55 -84.94 22.95 -2.30
CA ILE A 55 -85.03 24.08 -3.23
C ILE A 55 -85.88 25.19 -2.60
N ALA A 56 -87.05 24.85 -2.05
CA ALA A 56 -87.91 25.80 -1.38
C ALA A 56 -87.22 26.49 -0.19
N SER A 57 -86.33 25.78 0.53
CA SER A 57 -85.59 26.36 1.67
C SER A 57 -84.55 27.39 1.22
N LEU A 58 -83.81 27.10 0.15
CA LEU A 58 -82.89 28.06 -0.45
C LEU A 58 -83.63 29.33 -0.91
N PHE A 59 -84.73 29.17 -1.65
CA PHE A 59 -85.55 30.30 -2.10
C PHE A 59 -86.08 31.13 -0.93
N TRP A 60 -86.58 30.47 0.12
CA TRP A 60 -87.09 31.16 1.31
C TRP A 60 -85.99 31.92 2.06
N MET A 61 -84.80 31.32 2.25
CA MET A 61 -83.67 32.00 2.90
C MET A 61 -83.17 33.21 2.11
N VAL A 62 -83.09 33.10 0.78
CA VAL A 62 -82.72 34.22 -0.09
C VAL A 62 -83.76 35.35 -0.01
N LEU A 63 -85.05 35.02 -0.05
CA LEU A 63 -86.13 36.00 0.03
C LEU A 63 -86.22 36.68 1.41
N LEU A 64 -85.99 35.94 2.50
CA LEU A 64 -85.89 36.53 3.84
C LEU A 64 -84.71 37.49 3.94
N THR A 65 -83.55 37.12 3.38
CA THR A 65 -82.36 37.96 3.37
C THR A 65 -82.59 39.22 2.53
N ALA A 66 -83.18 39.09 1.34
CA ALA A 66 -83.54 40.20 0.47
C ALA A 66 -84.57 41.14 1.12
N MET A 67 -85.54 40.60 1.88
CA MET A 67 -86.53 41.38 2.61
C MET A 67 -85.88 42.28 3.67
N VAL A 68 -84.91 41.76 4.43
CA VAL A 68 -84.18 42.54 5.44
C VAL A 68 -83.43 43.71 4.79
N ILE A 69 -82.87 43.49 3.59
CA ILE A 69 -82.15 44.50 2.83
C ILE A 69 -83.11 45.58 2.29
N VAL A 70 -84.24 45.19 1.68
CA VAL A 70 -85.18 46.10 0.98
C VAL A 70 -85.95 47.02 1.94
N ILE A 71 -86.33 46.55 3.13
CA ILE A 71 -87.08 47.38 4.11
C ILE A 71 -86.15 48.34 4.87
N GLY A 72 -84.84 48.12 4.80
CA GLY A 72 -83.80 48.99 5.36
C GLY A 72 -83.54 48.74 6.87
N PHE A 73 -82.27 48.84 7.26
CA PHE A 73 -81.80 48.51 8.62
C PHE A 73 -82.40 49.40 9.72
N LYS A 74 -82.66 50.69 9.44
CA LYS A 74 -83.22 51.64 10.43
C LYS A 74 -84.62 51.22 10.91
N PHE A 75 -85.44 50.66 10.03
CA PHE A 75 -86.80 50.20 10.37
C PHE A 75 -86.76 48.93 11.22
N HIS A 76 -85.92 47.96 10.85
CA HIS A 76 -85.69 46.76 11.65
C HIS A 76 -85.14 47.10 13.03
N LYS A 77 -84.21 48.06 13.14
CA LYS A 77 -83.66 48.51 14.41
C LYS A 77 -84.75 49.10 15.32
N ALA A 78 -85.62 49.97 14.80
CA ALA A 78 -86.72 50.54 15.59
C ALA A 78 -87.76 49.48 16.00
N ALA A 79 -88.09 48.53 15.12
CA ALA A 79 -88.99 47.42 15.41
C ALA A 79 -88.39 46.47 16.48
N PHE A 80 -87.09 46.18 16.38
CA PHE A 80 -86.36 45.35 17.33
C PHE A 80 -86.24 46.01 18.71
N GLN A 81 -85.94 47.31 18.77
CA GLN A 81 -85.96 48.08 20.03
C GLN A 81 -87.36 48.07 20.67
N GLY A 82 -88.43 48.20 19.86
CA GLY A 82 -89.81 48.07 20.33
C GLY A 82 -90.15 46.66 20.85
N LEU A 83 -89.59 45.62 20.23
CA LEU A 83 -89.82 44.22 20.59
C LEU A 83 -89.31 43.87 21.99
N PHE A 84 -88.13 44.37 22.35
CA PHE A 84 -87.49 44.10 23.64
C PHE A 84 -87.81 45.14 24.72
N SER A 85 -88.65 46.14 24.42
CA SER A 85 -89.13 47.10 25.41
C SER A 85 -90.34 46.55 26.18
N TRP A 86 -90.10 45.93 27.34
CA TRP A 86 -91.16 45.34 28.18
C TRP A 86 -91.50 46.25 29.36
N GLY A 87 -92.80 46.46 29.59
CA GLY A 87 -93.29 47.32 30.68
C GLY A 87 -94.37 46.66 31.54
N LYS A 88 -94.84 47.40 32.55
CA LYS A 88 -95.91 46.97 33.46
C LYS A 88 -97.19 46.55 32.74
N ALA A 89 -97.51 47.20 31.61
CA ALA A 89 -98.66 46.84 30.78
C ALA A 89 -98.52 45.45 30.13
N ASP A 90 -97.32 45.06 29.71
CA ASP A 90 -97.07 43.73 29.14
C ASP A 90 -97.19 42.63 30.22
N LEU A 91 -96.73 42.90 31.44
CA LEU A 91 -96.91 42.01 32.60
C LEU A 91 -98.38 41.86 33.01
N LEU A 92 -99.14 42.95 32.99
CA LEU A 92 -100.58 42.92 33.26
C LEU A 92 -101.29 42.10 32.19
N TRP A 93 -100.90 42.24 30.92
CA TRP A 93 -101.40 41.42 29.83
C TRP A 93 -101.17 39.93 30.10
N PHE A 94 -99.97 39.49 30.51
CA PHE A 94 -99.73 38.08 30.85
C PHE A 94 -100.62 37.59 32.00
N LYS A 95 -100.77 38.38 33.07
CA LYS A 95 -101.63 38.03 34.21
C LYS A 95 -103.09 37.88 33.81
N CYS A 96 -103.60 38.81 33.00
CA CYS A 96 -104.98 38.78 32.52
C CYS A 96 -105.20 37.67 31.49
N SER A 97 -104.22 37.41 30.62
CA SER A 97 -104.21 36.28 29.69
C SER A 97 -104.35 34.96 30.46
N LEU A 98 -103.52 34.70 31.48
CA LEU A 98 -103.61 33.47 32.28
C LEU A 98 -104.97 33.32 33.00
N LYS A 99 -105.53 34.41 33.54
CA LYS A 99 -106.86 34.39 34.15
C LYS A 99 -107.98 34.10 33.14
N SER A 100 -107.83 34.53 31.89
CA SER A 100 -108.82 34.29 30.82
C SER A 100 -108.98 32.82 30.41
N ILE A 101 -108.05 31.95 30.82
CA ILE A 101 -108.15 30.49 30.64
C ILE A 101 -109.33 29.95 31.48
N ILE A 102 -109.41 30.41 32.73
CA ILE A 102 -110.38 29.94 33.72
C ILE A 102 -111.72 30.70 33.55
N ASN A 103 -111.67 31.99 33.21
CA ASN A 103 -112.87 32.80 32.97
C ASN A 103 -112.88 33.41 31.55
N PRO A 104 -113.57 32.77 30.58
CA PRO A 104 -113.50 33.13 29.16
C PRO A 104 -114.15 34.46 28.78
N ASN A 105 -114.98 35.04 29.66
CA ASN A 105 -115.72 36.29 29.38
C ASN A 105 -114.98 37.55 29.85
N GLN A 106 -113.74 37.43 30.32
CA GLN A 106 -112.95 38.58 30.75
C GLN A 106 -112.46 39.40 29.55
N LEU A 107 -113.13 40.53 29.28
CA LEU A 107 -112.77 41.50 28.23
C LEU A 107 -111.67 42.43 28.73
N ILE A 108 -110.47 42.36 28.14
CA ILE A 108 -109.42 43.35 28.40
C ILE A 108 -109.69 44.56 27.49
N THR A 109 -110.04 45.70 28.09
CA THR A 109 -110.46 46.93 27.39
C THR A 109 -109.32 47.89 27.05
N ASP A 110 -108.06 47.52 27.29
CA ASP A 110 -106.93 48.38 26.92
C ASP A 110 -106.59 48.24 25.43
N ASN A 111 -106.79 49.30 24.66
CA ASN A 111 -106.40 49.40 23.25
C ASN A 111 -104.89 49.20 23.01
N ARG A 112 -104.06 49.15 24.06
CA ARG A 112 -102.63 48.78 23.99
C ARG A 112 -102.36 47.28 24.02
N VAL A 113 -103.36 46.44 24.31
CA VAL A 113 -103.28 44.96 24.30
C VAL A 113 -102.78 44.41 22.96
N TYR A 114 -103.05 45.13 21.86
CA TYR A 114 -102.57 44.76 20.54
C TYR A 114 -101.04 44.78 20.44
N LYS A 115 -100.35 45.67 21.19
CA LYS A 115 -98.88 45.81 21.14
C LYS A 115 -98.17 44.62 21.79
N THR A 116 -98.59 44.17 22.97
CA THR A 116 -97.95 43.04 23.67
C THR A 116 -98.13 41.73 22.91
N ARG A 117 -99.35 41.47 22.40
CA ARG A 117 -99.64 40.28 21.57
C ARG A 117 -98.78 40.26 20.30
N GLN A 118 -98.62 41.40 19.62
CA GLN A 118 -97.75 41.51 18.45
C GLN A 118 -96.27 41.27 18.79
N LYS A 119 -95.79 41.72 19.96
CA LYS A 119 -94.43 41.43 20.42
C LYS A 119 -94.20 39.94 20.65
N VAL A 120 -95.11 39.27 21.37
CA VAL A 120 -95.01 37.83 21.64
C VAL A 120 -95.05 37.04 20.34
N ASN A 121 -96.00 37.34 19.45
CA ASN A 121 -96.09 36.68 18.14
C ASN A 121 -94.82 36.92 17.31
N LEU A 122 -94.33 38.15 17.24
CA LEU A 122 -93.11 38.46 16.50
C LEU A 122 -91.88 37.75 17.07
N LEU A 123 -91.76 37.61 18.39
CA LEU A 123 -90.69 36.82 19.02
C LEU A 123 -90.80 35.33 18.71
N LEU A 124 -92.00 34.76 18.73
CA LEU A 124 -92.23 33.37 18.37
C LEU A 124 -91.92 33.11 16.89
N VAL A 125 -92.28 34.03 16.00
CA VAL A 125 -91.93 33.96 14.57
C VAL A 125 -90.43 34.06 14.39
N ILE A 126 -89.75 35.02 15.02
CA ILE A 126 -88.28 35.15 14.94
C ILE A 126 -87.59 33.90 15.48
N GLY A 127 -88.02 33.41 16.66
CA GLY A 127 -87.48 32.21 17.28
C GLY A 127 -87.71 30.96 16.42
N GLY A 128 -88.89 30.81 15.83
CA GLY A 128 -89.21 29.74 14.88
C GLY A 128 -88.35 29.82 13.62
N CYS A 129 -88.23 31.00 13.01
CA CYS A 129 -87.38 31.21 11.83
C CYS A 129 -85.91 30.91 12.12
N LEU A 130 -85.35 31.41 13.22
CA LEU A 130 -83.98 31.09 13.64
C LEU A 130 -83.82 29.60 13.92
N GLY A 131 -84.80 28.99 14.60
CA GLY A 131 -84.87 27.56 14.85
C GLY A 131 -84.77 26.75 13.56
N PHE A 132 -85.59 27.06 12.55
CA PHE A 132 -85.54 26.38 11.25
C PHE A 132 -84.26 26.66 10.45
N VAL A 133 -83.75 27.89 10.47
CA VAL A 133 -82.51 28.22 9.75
C VAL A 133 -81.33 27.48 10.38
N ILE A 134 -81.19 27.51 11.71
CA ILE A 134 -80.10 26.85 12.43
C ILE A 134 -80.21 25.33 12.29
N SER A 135 -81.39 24.75 12.60
CA SER A 135 -81.58 23.30 12.51
C SER A 135 -81.54 22.80 11.07
N GLY A 136 -82.12 23.55 10.11
CA GLY A 136 -82.10 23.22 8.69
C GLY A 136 -80.70 23.31 8.09
N PHE A 137 -79.93 24.36 8.41
CA PHE A 137 -78.53 24.47 8.01
C PHE A 137 -77.67 23.37 8.65
N ALA A 138 -77.87 23.08 9.94
CA ALA A 138 -77.20 21.97 10.61
C ALA A 138 -77.54 20.63 9.95
N MET A 139 -78.78 20.40 9.52
CA MET A 139 -79.18 19.21 8.79
C MET A 139 -78.52 19.08 7.40
N TRP A 140 -78.11 20.18 6.76
CA TRP A 140 -77.39 20.13 5.48
C TRP A 140 -75.96 19.58 5.63
N PHE A 141 -75.26 19.98 6.68
CA PHE A 141 -73.85 19.60 6.90
C PHE A 141 -73.69 18.39 7.85
N TRP A 142 -74.68 18.16 8.72
CA TRP A 142 -74.67 17.12 9.75
C TRP A 142 -75.96 16.30 9.75
N ALA A 143 -76.41 15.87 8.56
CA ALA A 143 -77.63 15.08 8.37
C ALA A 143 -77.73 13.80 9.23
N SER A 144 -76.59 13.27 9.69
CA SER A 144 -76.53 12.07 10.55
C SER A 144 -76.84 12.33 12.03
N ILE A 145 -76.86 13.59 12.46
CA ILE A 145 -77.12 13.96 13.85
C ILE A 145 -78.63 14.15 14.05
N LEU A 146 -79.27 13.13 14.63
CA LEU A 146 -80.73 13.07 14.80
C LEU A 146 -81.30 14.24 15.63
N ILE A 147 -80.54 14.81 16.57
CA ILE A 147 -81.04 15.91 17.39
C ILE A 147 -81.46 17.12 16.53
N PHE A 148 -80.78 17.40 15.42
CA PHE A 148 -81.17 18.50 14.54
C PHE A 148 -82.49 18.24 13.83
N TRP A 149 -82.79 16.97 13.46
CA TRP A 149 -84.08 16.59 12.91
C TRP A 149 -85.20 16.77 13.93
N TYR A 150 -84.99 16.33 15.17
CA TYR A 150 -85.98 16.51 16.23
C TYR A 150 -86.24 18.00 16.50
N VAL A 151 -85.18 18.79 16.63
CA VAL A 151 -85.29 20.23 16.81
C VAL A 151 -86.05 20.86 15.63
N HIS A 152 -85.76 20.48 14.39
CA HIS A 152 -86.44 20.98 13.20
C HIS A 152 -87.93 20.62 13.16
N VAL A 153 -88.28 19.39 13.55
CA VAL A 153 -89.68 18.93 13.62
C VAL A 153 -90.45 19.62 14.76
N VAL A 154 -89.83 19.87 15.90
CA VAL A 154 -90.45 20.64 17.00
C VAL A 154 -90.79 22.05 16.51
N PHE A 155 -89.86 22.72 15.84
CA PHE A 155 -90.12 24.03 15.24
C PHE A 155 -91.18 23.96 14.12
N PHE A 156 -91.26 22.86 13.36
CA PHE A 156 -92.33 22.58 12.40
C PHE A 156 -93.70 22.62 13.06
N PHE A 157 -93.94 21.80 14.07
CA PHE A 157 -95.24 21.77 14.74
C PHE A 157 -95.57 23.07 15.46
N MET A 158 -94.59 23.68 16.13
CA MET A 158 -94.76 24.98 16.77
C MET A 158 -95.24 26.01 15.75
N THR A 159 -94.60 26.10 14.59
CA THR A 159 -94.93 27.09 13.57
C THR A 159 -96.24 26.77 12.85
N MET A 160 -96.53 25.49 12.56
CA MET A 160 -97.81 25.09 11.99
C MET A 160 -98.98 25.42 12.92
N SER A 161 -98.78 25.25 14.23
CA SER A 161 -99.78 25.63 15.23
C SER A 161 -100.05 27.15 15.21
N MET A 162 -99.01 27.97 15.05
CA MET A 162 -99.14 29.42 14.91
C MET A 162 -99.83 29.81 13.60
N VAL A 163 -99.50 29.16 12.48
CA VAL A 163 -100.12 29.42 11.17
C VAL A 163 -101.59 29.02 11.17
N ILE A 164 -101.93 27.84 11.70
CA ILE A 164 -103.31 27.38 11.84
C ILE A 164 -104.10 28.34 12.76
N GLY A 165 -103.51 28.72 13.89
CA GLY A 165 -104.08 29.72 14.79
C GLY A 165 -104.31 31.07 14.09
N HIS A 166 -103.32 31.54 13.33
CA HIS A 166 -103.41 32.78 12.55
C HIS A 166 -104.55 32.70 11.52
N LEU A 167 -104.58 31.63 10.71
CA LEU A 167 -105.61 31.39 9.69
C LEU A 167 -107.02 31.32 10.31
N PHE A 168 -107.19 30.54 11.39
CA PHE A 168 -108.47 30.38 12.09
C PHE A 168 -109.03 31.73 12.57
N ILE A 169 -108.19 32.61 13.07
CA ILE A 169 -108.60 33.93 13.56
C ILE A 169 -109.00 34.82 12.39
N THR A 170 -108.23 34.84 11.31
CA THR A 170 -108.58 35.61 10.10
C THR A 170 -109.93 35.18 9.51
N PHE A 171 -110.28 33.89 9.55
CA PHE A 171 -111.55 33.39 9.01
C PHE A 171 -112.73 33.55 9.97
N LYS A 172 -112.55 33.28 11.27
CA LYS A 172 -113.65 33.26 12.26
C LYS A 172 -113.96 34.65 12.85
N TYR A 173 -112.97 35.54 12.90
CA TYR A 173 -113.12 36.87 13.51
C TYR A 173 -112.50 37.95 12.61
N PRO A 174 -113.22 38.35 11.54
CA PRO A 174 -112.77 39.44 10.66
C PRO A 174 -112.59 40.74 11.45
N ILE A 175 -111.72 41.61 10.93
CA ILE A 175 -111.11 42.80 11.59
C ILE A 175 -112.13 43.75 12.26
N SER A 176 -113.43 43.64 11.99
CA SER A 176 -114.51 44.51 12.50
C SER A 176 -115.19 44.09 13.81
N LYS A 177 -114.88 42.94 14.44
CA LYS A 177 -115.52 42.51 15.72
C LYS A 177 -114.57 42.53 16.93
N LYS A 178 -115.06 43.01 18.08
CA LYS A 178 -114.33 42.97 19.38
C LYS A 178 -114.05 41.51 19.78
N GLN A 179 -112.77 41.17 19.97
CA GLN A 179 -112.34 39.78 20.23
C GLN A 179 -112.16 39.50 21.74
N PRO A 180 -112.73 38.41 22.28
CA PRO A 180 -112.43 37.95 23.64
C PRO A 180 -111.07 37.24 23.69
N ILE A 181 -110.16 37.71 24.55
CA ILE A 181 -108.78 37.23 24.67
C ILE A 181 -108.69 35.78 25.16
N GLY A 182 -109.68 35.32 25.91
CA GLY A 182 -109.77 33.93 26.37
C GLY A 182 -109.85 32.92 25.22
N ALA A 183 -110.46 33.26 24.08
CA ALA A 183 -110.50 32.35 22.93
C ALA A 183 -109.12 32.24 22.25
N TYR A 184 -108.37 33.33 22.20
CA TYR A 184 -107.05 33.38 21.58
C TYR A 184 -106.02 32.57 22.39
N LEU A 185 -105.95 32.82 23.70
CA LEU A 185 -105.01 32.10 24.54
C LEU A 185 -105.41 30.63 24.69
N LYS A 186 -106.69 30.27 24.63
CA LYS A 186 -107.12 28.87 24.60
C LYS A 186 -106.70 28.17 23.33
N VAL A 187 -106.81 28.81 22.15
CA VAL A 187 -106.33 28.22 20.90
C VAL A 187 -104.81 28.15 20.88
N GLU A 188 -104.09 29.19 21.32
CA GLU A 188 -102.62 29.17 21.38
C GLU A 188 -102.07 28.23 22.45
N LEU A 189 -102.70 28.13 23.63
CA LEU A 189 -102.33 27.13 24.64
C LEU A 189 -102.74 25.75 24.21
N PHE A 190 -103.89 25.56 23.55
CA PHE A 190 -104.25 24.27 22.98
C PHE A 190 -103.23 23.88 21.91
N CYS A 191 -102.87 24.78 21.01
CA CYS A 191 -101.81 24.60 20.02
C CYS A 191 -100.44 24.37 20.66
N PHE A 192 -100.10 25.07 21.75
CA PHE A 192 -98.84 24.90 22.49
C PHE A 192 -98.82 23.59 23.26
N PHE A 193 -99.89 23.24 23.98
CA PHE A 193 -100.04 21.96 24.67
C PHE A 193 -100.12 20.82 23.67
N VAL A 194 -100.74 20.98 22.50
CA VAL A 194 -100.71 20.01 21.40
C VAL A 194 -99.32 19.96 20.79
N THR A 195 -98.58 21.06 20.68
CA THR A 195 -97.18 21.06 20.21
C THR A 195 -96.25 20.44 21.24
N VAL A 196 -96.50 20.62 22.53
CA VAL A 196 -95.75 20.00 23.62
C VAL A 196 -96.20 18.55 23.80
N PHE A 197 -97.47 18.19 23.59
CA PHE A 197 -97.94 16.80 23.59
C PHE A 197 -97.57 16.06 22.30
N ILE A 198 -97.44 16.71 21.15
CA ILE A 198 -96.92 16.13 19.91
C ILE A 198 -95.40 16.23 19.89
N GLY A 199 -94.78 17.15 20.64
CA GLY A 199 -93.33 17.28 20.77
C GLY A 199 -92.77 16.31 21.81
N VAL A 200 -93.38 16.23 22.99
CA VAL A 200 -93.08 15.30 24.09
C VAL A 200 -93.75 13.96 23.84
N GLY A 201 -95.02 13.92 23.48
CA GLY A 201 -95.64 12.69 23.01
C GLY A 201 -95.07 12.26 21.67
N GLY A 202 -94.62 13.14 20.78
CA GLY A 202 -93.75 12.74 19.67
C GLY A 202 -92.39 12.27 20.15
N PHE A 203 -91.81 12.81 21.21
CA PHE A 203 -90.61 12.23 21.82
C PHE A 203 -90.89 10.80 22.33
N PHE A 204 -92.05 10.52 22.93
CA PHE A 204 -92.46 9.19 23.45
C PHE A 204 -93.05 8.23 22.39
N PHE A 205 -93.75 8.72 21.38
CA PHE A 205 -94.30 7.97 20.23
C PHE A 205 -93.26 7.84 19.11
N PHE A 206 -92.29 8.75 18.99
CA PHE A 206 -91.04 8.44 18.30
C PHE A 206 -90.22 7.48 19.13
N ASN A 207 -90.31 7.41 20.47
CA ASN A 207 -89.65 6.34 21.23
C ASN A 207 -90.37 4.98 21.10
N GLN A 208 -91.71 4.94 21.09
CA GLN A 208 -92.51 3.71 20.95
C GLN A 208 -92.70 3.28 19.49
N GLY A 209 -92.88 4.23 18.60
CA GLY A 209 -92.75 4.08 17.16
C GLY A 209 -91.31 3.88 16.75
N GLN A 210 -90.30 4.23 17.57
CA GLN A 210 -88.96 3.65 17.45
C GLN A 210 -88.97 2.22 18.00
N LYS A 211 -89.64 1.85 19.08
CA LYS A 211 -89.71 0.42 19.45
C LYS A 211 -90.41 -0.46 18.39
N ALA A 212 -91.44 0.05 17.70
CA ALA A 212 -92.16 -0.69 16.65
C ALA A 212 -91.67 -0.43 15.20
N SER A 213 -91.07 0.73 14.91
CA SER A 213 -90.39 1.05 13.63
C SER A 213 -88.88 1.23 13.79
N GLN A 214 -88.28 0.69 14.84
CA GLN A 214 -86.88 0.22 14.85
C GLN A 214 -86.86 -1.29 14.80
N GLY A 215 -87.90 -1.92 15.35
CA GLY A 215 -88.20 -3.30 15.05
C GLY A 215 -88.33 -3.50 13.55
N LYS A 216 -88.71 -2.47 12.76
CA LYS A 216 -88.76 -2.54 11.31
C LYS A 216 -87.40 -2.32 10.60
N ALA A 217 -86.47 -1.52 11.07
CA ALA A 217 -86.82 -0.15 11.28
C ALA A 217 -87.74 0.47 10.15
N PHE A 218 -87.75 -0.04 8.90
CA PHE A 218 -88.99 -0.25 8.09
C PHE A 218 -88.93 -1.38 7.03
N VAL A 219 -87.85 -2.16 6.83
CA VAL A 219 -87.97 -3.44 6.08
C VAL A 219 -87.03 -4.55 6.60
N ASN A 220 -86.99 -4.77 7.91
CA ASN A 220 -86.34 -5.85 8.68
C ASN A 220 -86.87 -5.92 10.15
N PHE A 221 -88.02 -5.35 10.52
CA PHE A 221 -89.18 -6.13 11.04
C PHE A 221 -89.79 -6.85 9.87
N ILE A 222 -89.68 -6.32 8.65
CA ILE A 222 -89.98 -7.12 7.47
C ILE A 222 -88.74 -7.94 7.18
N ARG A 223 -88.46 -8.90 8.08
CA ARG A 223 -87.44 -9.95 7.99
C ARG A 223 -86.00 -9.48 7.75
N PRO A 224 -85.21 -9.19 8.81
CA PRO A 224 -83.76 -9.22 8.69
C PRO A 224 -83.37 -10.50 7.99
N LEU A 225 -82.53 -10.37 6.97
CA LEU A 225 -81.76 -11.51 6.50
C LEU A 225 -81.13 -12.16 7.74
N GLU A 226 -81.02 -13.49 7.72
CA GLU A 226 -80.49 -14.22 8.86
C GLU A 226 -79.19 -13.60 9.36
N LEU A 227 -78.94 -13.74 10.68
CA LEU A 227 -77.64 -13.43 11.25
C LEU A 227 -76.56 -14.05 10.37
N SER A 228 -75.45 -13.33 10.22
CA SER A 228 -74.29 -13.83 9.52
C SER A 228 -73.90 -15.20 10.11
N LYS A 229 -73.38 -16.09 9.26
CA LYS A 229 -73.02 -17.46 9.67
C LYS A 229 -72.15 -17.50 10.94
N GLY A 230 -71.31 -16.49 11.16
CA GLY A 230 -70.42 -16.40 12.32
C GLY A 230 -71.10 -15.97 13.63
N HIS A 231 -72.23 -15.27 13.58
CA HIS A 231 -72.96 -14.81 14.77
C HIS A 231 -74.25 -15.59 15.03
N ARG A 232 -74.52 -16.65 14.26
CA ARG A 232 -75.59 -17.64 14.52
C ARG A 232 -75.16 -18.68 15.57
N ILE A 233 -74.71 -18.21 16.73
CA ILE A 233 -74.34 -19.04 17.88
C ILE A 233 -75.63 -19.34 18.66
N LYS A 234 -75.80 -20.57 19.16
CA LYS A 234 -77.07 -21.05 19.78
C LYS A 234 -77.63 -20.11 20.85
N GLU A 235 -76.78 -19.37 21.55
CA GLU A 235 -77.10 -18.40 22.62
C GLU A 235 -77.57 -17.02 22.12
N LEU A 236 -77.39 -16.70 20.83
CA LEU A 236 -77.72 -15.39 20.22
C LEU A 236 -78.90 -15.48 19.25
N VAL A 237 -79.31 -16.69 18.84
CA VAL A 237 -80.39 -16.90 17.88
C VAL A 237 -81.74 -16.64 18.54
N GLY A 238 -82.38 -15.54 18.16
CA GLY A 238 -83.74 -15.18 18.63
C GLY A 238 -83.75 -14.19 19.79
N ASP A 239 -82.61 -13.87 20.39
CA ASP A 239 -82.52 -13.05 21.59
C ASP A 239 -81.88 -11.68 21.28
N CYS A 240 -82.64 -10.82 20.60
CA CYS A 240 -82.19 -9.52 20.08
C CYS A 240 -81.58 -8.59 21.16
N SER A 241 -81.99 -8.79 22.41
CA SER A 241 -81.57 -8.01 23.58
C SER A 241 -80.10 -8.22 23.98
N LYS A 242 -79.48 -9.31 23.52
CA LYS A 242 -78.06 -9.60 23.75
C LYS A 242 -77.13 -8.63 23.02
N CYS A 243 -77.57 -8.14 21.87
CA CYS A 243 -76.82 -7.20 21.05
C CYS A 243 -77.38 -5.78 21.17
N HIS A 244 -78.70 -5.62 21.08
CA HIS A 244 -79.35 -4.30 21.09
C HIS A 244 -79.87 -3.93 22.47
N ASP A 245 -79.73 -2.67 22.85
CA ASP A 245 -80.49 -2.13 23.96
C ASP A 245 -81.97 -1.94 23.60
N TYR A 246 -82.77 -1.54 24.59
CA TYR A 246 -84.22 -1.34 24.46
C TYR A 246 -84.61 -0.20 23.51
N THR A 247 -83.66 0.61 23.03
CA THR A 247 -83.82 1.68 22.02
C THR A 247 -83.31 1.25 20.64
N GLY A 248 -83.10 -0.06 20.43
CA GLY A 248 -82.55 -0.62 19.19
C GLY A 248 -81.08 -0.25 18.97
N SER A 249 -80.45 0.44 19.92
CA SER A 249 -79.08 0.90 19.80
C SER A 249 -78.13 -0.25 20.14
N LEU A 250 -77.19 -0.49 19.24
CA LEU A 250 -76.12 -1.47 19.42
C LEU A 250 -74.93 -0.75 20.03
N LYS A 251 -74.65 -1.05 21.31
CA LYS A 251 -73.49 -0.55 22.03
C LYS A 251 -72.26 -1.43 21.74
N ASP A 252 -71.11 -0.80 21.61
CA ASP A 252 -69.86 -1.50 21.27
C ASP A 252 -69.48 -2.51 22.35
N GLU A 253 -69.74 -2.21 23.62
CA GLU A 253 -69.44 -3.08 24.75
C GLU A 253 -70.10 -4.46 24.59
N ARG A 254 -71.33 -4.52 24.05
CA ARG A 254 -72.05 -5.77 23.77
C ARG A 254 -71.31 -6.65 22.75
N CYS A 255 -70.74 -6.04 21.72
CA CYS A 255 -69.90 -6.77 20.77
C CYS A 255 -68.60 -7.26 21.44
N LEU A 256 -68.00 -6.41 22.29
CA LEU A 256 -66.73 -6.67 22.95
C LEU A 256 -66.80 -7.72 24.09
N GLU A 257 -67.99 -7.96 24.66
CA GLU A 257 -68.24 -9.04 25.62
C GLU A 257 -67.85 -10.43 25.05
N CYS A 258 -68.21 -10.69 23.79
CA CYS A 258 -67.85 -11.93 23.08
C CYS A 258 -66.54 -11.78 22.29
N HIS A 259 -66.28 -10.63 21.67
CA HIS A 259 -65.07 -10.39 20.87
C HIS A 259 -63.89 -9.94 21.74
N LYS A 260 -63.50 -10.78 22.71
CA LYS A 260 -62.46 -10.49 23.71
C LYS A 260 -61.11 -10.09 23.11
N ILE A 261 -60.73 -10.65 21.96
CA ILE A 261 -59.50 -10.28 21.24
C ILE A 261 -59.57 -8.83 20.72
N ILE A 262 -60.73 -8.43 20.18
CA ILE A 262 -60.96 -7.06 19.72
C ILE A 262 -61.08 -6.10 20.90
N LYS A 263 -61.68 -6.54 22.01
CA LYS A 263 -61.73 -5.80 23.26
C LYS A 263 -60.32 -5.52 23.76
N ALA A 264 -59.47 -6.53 23.85
CA ALA A 264 -58.07 -6.36 24.23
C ALA A 264 -57.33 -5.40 23.29
N ARG A 265 -57.59 -5.45 21.97
CA ARG A 265 -57.03 -4.49 21.00
C ARG A 265 -57.51 -3.06 21.23
N ARG A 266 -58.79 -2.85 21.57
CA ARG A 266 -59.33 -1.54 21.94
C ARG A 266 -58.76 -1.01 23.25
N ASP A 267 -58.69 -1.86 24.26
CA ASP A 267 -58.16 -1.53 25.58
C ASP A 267 -56.66 -1.18 25.50
N THR A 268 -55.89 -1.93 24.69
CA THR A 268 -54.46 -1.69 24.47
C THR A 268 -54.15 -0.68 23.36
N LYS A 269 -55.18 -0.09 22.72
CA LYS A 269 -55.05 0.79 21.54
C LYS A 269 -54.18 0.20 20.42
N SER A 270 -54.25 -1.11 20.21
CA SER A 270 -53.44 -1.84 19.24
C SER A 270 -54.21 -2.20 17.97
N GLY A 271 -53.57 -2.00 16.81
CA GLY A 271 -54.16 -2.24 15.49
C GLY A 271 -55.33 -1.33 15.15
N TYR A 272 -55.96 -1.57 13.99
CA TYR A 272 -57.02 -0.69 13.46
C TYR A 272 -58.19 -0.52 14.43
N HIS A 273 -58.64 -1.62 15.05
CA HIS A 273 -59.76 -1.55 15.99
C HIS A 273 -59.43 -0.74 17.24
N GLY A 274 -58.17 -0.70 17.69
CA GLY A 274 -57.79 0.06 18.87
C GLY A 274 -57.49 1.53 18.65
N LEU A 275 -57.06 1.91 17.44
CA LEU A 275 -56.80 3.30 17.07
C LEU A 275 -58.03 4.01 16.47
N PHE A 276 -59.05 3.27 16.05
CA PHE A 276 -60.27 3.83 15.48
C PHE A 276 -61.22 4.35 16.58
N GLU A 277 -61.49 5.65 16.56
CA GLU A 277 -62.44 6.32 17.47
C GLU A 277 -63.87 6.31 16.91
N GLY A 278 -64.45 5.11 16.78
CA GLY A 278 -65.84 4.98 16.33
C GLY A 278 -66.50 3.66 16.73
N ASN A 279 -67.80 3.56 16.43
CA ASN A 279 -68.61 2.42 16.83
C ASN A 279 -68.35 1.19 15.93
N CYS A 280 -68.37 -0.01 16.52
CA CYS A 280 -68.20 -1.30 15.84
C CYS A 280 -69.12 -1.41 14.62
N ARG A 281 -70.37 -0.95 14.75
CA ARG A 281 -71.41 -1.00 13.71
C ARG A 281 -71.13 -0.15 12.47
N ASN A 282 -70.19 0.81 12.56
CA ASN A 282 -69.84 1.67 11.43
C ASN A 282 -69.11 0.87 10.34
N CYS A 283 -68.38 -0.17 10.75
CA CYS A 283 -67.62 -1.05 9.87
C CYS A 283 -68.17 -2.48 9.85
N HIS A 284 -68.93 -2.90 10.87
CA HIS A 284 -69.53 -4.23 10.98
C HIS A 284 -71.06 -4.14 10.96
N LYS A 285 -71.68 -4.41 9.82
CA LYS A 285 -73.13 -4.47 9.67
C LYS A 285 -73.61 -5.92 9.82
N GLU A 286 -74.32 -6.19 10.89
CA GLU A 286 -74.97 -7.49 11.15
C GLU A 286 -76.37 -7.55 10.49
N HIS A 287 -76.93 -8.76 10.37
CA HIS A 287 -78.06 -9.14 9.51
C HIS A 287 -77.82 -9.03 7.99
N PRO A 288 -76.62 -9.41 7.47
CA PRO A 288 -76.39 -9.36 6.03
C PRO A 288 -76.95 -10.60 5.31
N GLY A 289 -77.37 -11.65 6.03
CA GLY A 289 -77.75 -12.97 5.50
C GLY A 289 -76.66 -14.03 5.63
N LEU A 290 -77.05 -15.31 5.52
CA LEU A 290 -76.20 -16.50 5.73
C LEU A 290 -74.85 -16.47 5.02
N SER A 291 -74.80 -15.93 3.80
CA SER A 291 -73.64 -15.96 2.90
C SER A 291 -72.92 -14.61 2.79
N ALA A 292 -73.42 -13.56 3.43
CA ALA A 292 -72.88 -12.21 3.30
C ALA A 292 -71.98 -11.84 4.50
N SER A 293 -70.89 -11.14 4.20
CA SER A 293 -69.94 -10.70 5.23
C SER A 293 -70.52 -9.55 6.05
N ILE A 294 -70.29 -9.58 7.37
CA ILE A 294 -70.65 -8.46 8.26
C ILE A 294 -69.80 -7.22 7.99
N ILE A 295 -68.73 -7.34 7.21
CA ILE A 295 -67.82 -6.24 6.91
C ILE A 295 -68.13 -5.73 5.50
N PRO A 296 -68.99 -4.70 5.33
CA PRO A 296 -69.13 -3.98 4.07
C PRO A 296 -67.87 -3.13 3.83
N PHE A 297 -66.75 -3.80 3.53
CA PHE A 297 -65.48 -3.14 3.30
C PHE A 297 -65.58 -2.25 2.06
N ASN A 298 -65.41 -0.94 2.25
CA ASN A 298 -65.24 0.00 1.15
C ASN A 298 -63.74 0.35 1.05
N PRO A 299 -63.04 -0.16 0.02
CA PRO A 299 -61.61 0.09 -0.13
C PRO A 299 -61.26 1.59 -0.23
N LEU A 300 -62.16 2.40 -0.80
CA LEU A 300 -61.93 3.84 -1.03
C LEU A 300 -62.10 4.69 0.24
N LYS A 301 -62.76 4.14 1.27
CA LYS A 301 -63.00 4.85 2.55
C LYS A 301 -62.16 4.32 3.70
N PHE A 302 -61.37 3.26 3.47
CA PHE A 302 -60.56 2.65 4.52
C PHE A 302 -59.33 3.52 4.83
N ASN A 303 -59.14 3.90 6.09
CA ASN A 303 -58.04 4.77 6.50
C ASN A 303 -56.83 3.97 6.98
N HIS A 304 -55.89 3.67 6.09
CA HIS A 304 -54.67 2.95 6.44
C HIS A 304 -53.79 3.64 7.50
N ALA A 305 -53.96 4.94 7.79
CA ALA A 305 -53.21 5.61 8.86
C ALA A 305 -53.54 5.06 10.26
N LEU A 306 -54.72 4.45 10.42
CA LEU A 306 -55.16 3.80 11.66
C LEU A 306 -54.80 2.30 11.69
N ALA A 307 -54.40 1.72 10.56
CA ALA A 307 -53.98 0.33 10.52
C ALA A 307 -52.62 0.14 11.21
N ALA A 308 -52.33 -1.09 11.61
CA ALA A 308 -51.04 -1.42 12.22
C ALA A 308 -49.86 -1.16 11.26
N TYR A 309 -50.07 -1.40 9.97
CA TYR A 309 -49.14 -1.00 8.91
C TYR A 309 -49.63 0.30 8.25
N LYS A 310 -48.93 1.40 8.52
CA LYS A 310 -49.20 2.70 7.92
C LYS A 310 -48.61 2.75 6.52
N LEU A 311 -49.42 3.10 5.52
CA LEU A 311 -48.91 3.30 4.17
C LEU A 311 -48.07 4.58 4.12
N VAL A 312 -46.82 4.43 3.71
CA VAL A 312 -45.84 5.51 3.57
C VAL A 312 -45.15 5.39 2.22
N ASP A 313 -44.69 6.53 1.69
CA ASP A 313 -43.93 6.61 0.43
C ASP A 313 -44.58 5.84 -0.73
N LYS A 314 -43.87 4.89 -1.35
CA LYS A 314 -44.39 4.13 -2.50
C LYS A 314 -45.57 3.23 -2.15
N HIS A 315 -45.71 2.82 -0.90
CA HIS A 315 -46.89 2.07 -0.44
C HIS A 315 -48.12 2.97 -0.26
N ALA A 316 -47.93 4.28 -0.14
CA ALA A 316 -49.01 5.29 -0.14
C ALA A 316 -49.35 5.83 -1.54
N ASP A 317 -48.66 5.36 -2.59
CA ASP A 317 -48.94 5.77 -3.97
C ASP A 317 -50.38 5.36 -4.37
N PRO A 318 -51.24 6.29 -4.83
CA PRO A 318 -52.62 5.98 -5.23
C PRO A 318 -52.74 4.91 -6.32
N LYS A 319 -51.66 4.62 -7.06
CA LYS A 319 -51.62 3.56 -8.08
C LYS A 319 -51.55 2.15 -7.47
N VAL A 320 -51.16 2.00 -6.21
CA VAL A 320 -51.08 0.70 -5.52
C VAL A 320 -52.49 0.25 -5.12
N LYS A 321 -53.00 -0.78 -5.79
CA LYS A 321 -54.33 -1.37 -5.50
C LYS A 321 -54.28 -2.22 -4.23
N CYS A 322 -55.40 -2.31 -3.50
CA CYS A 322 -55.51 -3.09 -2.27
C CYS A 322 -55.10 -4.57 -2.43
N ASP A 323 -55.41 -5.17 -3.58
CA ASP A 323 -55.08 -6.57 -3.90
C ASP A 323 -53.57 -6.83 -4.05
N ALA A 324 -52.76 -5.77 -4.22
CA ALA A 324 -51.31 -5.89 -4.29
C ALA A 324 -50.72 -6.41 -2.95
N CYS A 325 -51.34 -6.03 -1.83
CA CYS A 325 -50.96 -6.49 -0.50
C CYS A 325 -51.90 -7.59 0.02
N HIS A 326 -53.22 -7.50 -0.24
CA HIS A 326 -54.22 -8.42 0.31
C HIS A 326 -54.52 -9.62 -0.63
N LYS A 327 -53.53 -10.49 -0.85
CA LYS A 327 -53.65 -11.67 -1.74
C LYS A 327 -54.36 -12.86 -1.06
N ARG A 328 -55.29 -13.52 -1.78
CA ARG A 328 -55.92 -14.79 -1.33
C ARG A 328 -54.94 -15.97 -1.49
N LYS A 329 -54.35 -16.47 -0.39
CA LYS A 329 -53.74 -17.83 -0.37
C LYS A 329 -54.79 -18.86 0.09
N GLY A 330 -54.87 -19.98 -0.61
CA GLY A 330 -56.01 -20.90 -0.60
C GLY A 330 -56.26 -21.73 0.68
N LYS A 331 -57.50 -22.24 0.74
CA LYS A 331 -58.08 -23.26 1.64
C LYS A 331 -58.28 -22.90 3.12
N THR A 332 -59.08 -21.87 3.41
CA THR A 332 -60.03 -21.97 4.54
C THR A 332 -61.42 -21.56 4.06
N ASN A 333 -62.43 -22.41 4.35
CA ASN A 333 -63.81 -22.33 3.87
C ASN A 333 -64.63 -21.18 4.52
N ARG A 334 -64.12 -19.94 4.49
CA ARG A 334 -64.88 -18.74 4.89
C ARG A 334 -64.81 -17.73 3.75
N GLY A 335 -65.85 -17.74 2.91
CA GLY A 335 -66.02 -16.78 1.82
C GLY A 335 -66.06 -15.35 2.36
N GLY A 336 -64.99 -14.61 2.14
CA GLY A 336 -64.83 -13.21 2.53
C GLY A 336 -63.54 -12.65 1.92
N VAL A 337 -63.48 -11.34 1.73
CA VAL A 337 -62.27 -10.65 1.26
C VAL A 337 -61.23 -10.67 2.40
N TYR A 338 -59.99 -11.07 2.11
CA TYR A 338 -58.96 -11.38 3.11
C TYR A 338 -58.20 -10.11 3.53
N TYR A 339 -58.90 -9.19 4.22
CA TYR A 339 -58.29 -8.00 4.83
C TYR A 339 -57.81 -8.26 6.27
N LEU A 340 -57.68 -9.53 6.68
CA LEU A 340 -57.22 -9.94 8.01
C LEU A 340 -55.70 -10.16 7.99
N GLY A 341 -55.05 -9.54 8.98
CA GLY A 341 -53.61 -9.27 9.08
C GLY A 341 -52.66 -10.37 8.61
N PHE A 342 -51.70 -9.95 7.80
CA PHE A 342 -50.40 -10.62 7.75
C PHE A 342 -49.70 -10.41 9.10
N ASP A 343 -48.79 -11.30 9.48
CA ASP A 343 -47.77 -10.96 10.47
C ASP A 343 -46.89 -9.90 9.81
N TYR A 344 -47.26 -8.61 9.84
CA TYR A 344 -46.56 -7.51 9.14
C TYR A 344 -45.28 -7.08 9.87
N ALA A 345 -44.59 -8.03 10.49
CA ALA A 345 -43.41 -7.77 11.29
C ALA A 345 -42.20 -7.46 10.38
N PHE A 346 -42.20 -7.97 9.15
CA PHE A 346 -41.08 -7.87 8.23
C PHE A 346 -41.51 -7.56 6.79
N CYS A 347 -40.58 -7.04 5.99
CA CYS A 347 -40.82 -6.76 4.58
C CYS A 347 -41.12 -8.04 3.78
N THR A 348 -40.51 -9.16 4.21
CA THR A 348 -40.58 -10.48 3.57
C THR A 348 -41.95 -11.16 3.71
N ASP A 349 -42.79 -10.68 4.63
CA ASP A 349 -44.15 -11.17 4.79
C ASP A 349 -45.05 -10.82 3.58
N CYS A 350 -44.66 -9.78 2.83
CA CYS A 350 -45.35 -9.34 1.61
C CYS A 350 -44.48 -9.39 0.35
N HIS A 351 -43.19 -9.11 0.47
CA HIS A 351 -42.24 -9.09 -0.65
C HIS A 351 -41.38 -10.34 -0.63
N GLU A 352 -41.27 -11.02 -1.77
CA GLU A 352 -40.25 -12.06 -1.89
C GLU A 352 -38.87 -11.39 -1.89
N ASP A 353 -37.93 -11.91 -1.09
CA ASP A 353 -36.56 -11.41 -1.10
C ASP A 353 -35.96 -11.68 -2.49
N PRO A 354 -35.63 -10.64 -3.27
CA PRO A 354 -35.05 -10.84 -4.59
C PRO A 354 -33.56 -11.24 -4.53
N HIS A 355 -32.97 -11.28 -3.33
CA HIS A 355 -31.58 -11.62 -3.11
C HIS A 355 -31.33 -13.13 -3.18
N TYR A 356 -30.10 -13.51 -3.54
CA TYR A 356 -29.73 -14.91 -3.68
C TYR A 356 -30.00 -15.71 -2.40
N LYS A 357 -30.91 -16.69 -2.47
CA LYS A 357 -31.27 -17.61 -1.36
C LYS A 357 -31.60 -16.91 -0.04
N ASN A 358 -32.28 -15.76 -0.09
CA ASN A 358 -32.68 -14.98 1.08
C ASN A 358 -31.50 -14.61 2.01
N GLU A 359 -30.34 -14.27 1.44
CA GLU A 359 -29.07 -14.08 2.18
C GLU A 359 -29.08 -12.97 3.25
N PHE A 360 -30.07 -12.07 3.22
CA PHE A 360 -30.25 -10.98 4.18
C PHE A 360 -31.44 -11.16 5.13
N GLY A 361 -32.21 -12.23 4.97
CA GLY A 361 -33.39 -12.51 5.79
C GLY A 361 -34.41 -11.36 5.76
N ASN A 362 -34.81 -10.87 6.92
CA ASN A 362 -35.95 -9.96 7.08
C ASN A 362 -35.56 -8.47 7.26
N VAL A 363 -34.27 -8.15 7.24
CA VAL A 363 -33.75 -6.81 7.56
C VAL A 363 -33.39 -6.07 6.26
N CYS A 364 -34.41 -5.51 5.62
CA CYS A 364 -34.25 -4.87 4.31
C CYS A 364 -33.91 -3.37 4.42
N ASP A 365 -34.34 -2.71 5.49
CA ASP A 365 -34.32 -1.26 5.72
C ASP A 365 -32.94 -0.68 6.04
N THR A 366 -31.99 -1.54 6.44
CA THR A 366 -30.56 -1.19 6.56
C THR A 366 -30.00 -0.72 5.22
N CYS A 367 -30.40 -1.36 4.13
CA CYS A 367 -29.85 -1.10 2.80
C CYS A 367 -30.87 -0.42 1.87
N HIS A 368 -32.13 -0.80 1.92
CA HIS A 368 -33.17 -0.31 1.03
C HIS A 368 -34.01 0.78 1.69
N ASN A 369 -34.28 1.84 0.94
CA ASN A 369 -35.23 2.87 1.34
C ASN A 369 -36.58 2.63 0.63
N ILE A 370 -37.67 2.75 1.37
CA ILE A 370 -39.05 2.64 0.86
C ILE A 370 -39.41 3.71 -0.19
N LYS A 371 -38.69 4.84 -0.24
CA LYS A 371 -38.84 5.85 -1.30
C LYS A 371 -38.24 5.41 -2.63
N THR A 372 -37.08 4.77 -2.58
CA THR A 372 -36.20 4.44 -3.72
C THR A 372 -35.63 3.03 -3.53
N TRP A 373 -36.47 2.02 -3.79
CA TRP A 373 -36.14 0.61 -3.52
C TRP A 373 -34.98 0.05 -4.38
N LYS A 374 -34.77 0.62 -5.57
CA LYS A 374 -33.77 0.18 -6.56
C LYS A 374 -32.88 1.36 -7.00
N GLY A 375 -31.62 1.10 -7.31
CA GLY A 375 -30.72 2.06 -7.97
C GLY A 375 -29.66 2.66 -7.04
N GLY A 376 -29.18 3.87 -7.36
CA GLY A 376 -28.07 4.53 -6.68
C GLY A 376 -28.34 5.06 -5.26
N ASP A 377 -29.58 4.94 -4.77
CA ASP A 377 -30.01 5.41 -3.45
C ASP A 377 -30.03 4.29 -2.39
N VAL A 378 -29.49 3.12 -2.72
CA VAL A 378 -29.26 2.05 -1.74
C VAL A 378 -28.26 2.57 -0.70
N ARG A 379 -28.63 2.51 0.57
CA ARG A 379 -27.87 3.07 1.71
C ARG A 379 -26.62 2.28 2.08
N PHE A 380 -26.43 1.13 1.45
CA PHE A 380 -25.31 0.24 1.68
C PHE A 380 -23.99 0.90 1.30
N ASP A 381 -23.08 0.96 2.26
CA ASP A 381 -21.74 1.49 2.09
C ASP A 381 -20.72 0.38 2.44
N HIS A 382 -19.80 0.08 1.51
CA HIS A 382 -18.81 -0.97 1.73
C HIS A 382 -17.85 -0.67 2.89
N ASP A 383 -17.53 0.60 3.15
CA ASP A 383 -16.61 1.00 4.21
C ASP A 383 -17.26 0.92 5.59
N ARG A 384 -18.58 1.14 5.66
CA ARG A 384 -19.35 1.08 6.92
C ARG A 384 -19.97 -0.29 7.19
N ASP A 385 -20.58 -0.90 6.19
CA ASP A 385 -21.50 -2.04 6.34
C ASP A 385 -20.87 -3.38 5.92
N SER A 386 -19.64 -3.37 5.40
CA SER A 386 -18.95 -4.57 4.94
C SER A 386 -17.57 -4.72 5.59
N LYS A 387 -17.08 -5.96 5.66
CA LYS A 387 -15.71 -6.24 6.12
C LYS A 387 -14.65 -5.90 5.06
N TYR A 388 -15.07 -5.54 3.85
CA TYR A 388 -14.18 -5.21 2.74
C TYR A 388 -14.41 -3.76 2.31
N PRO A 389 -13.70 -2.81 2.95
CA PRO A 389 -13.80 -1.41 2.55
C PRO A 389 -13.26 -1.24 1.13
N LEU A 390 -13.99 -0.51 0.29
CA LEU A 390 -13.53 -0.18 -1.05
C LEU A 390 -12.47 0.91 -0.90
N LYS A 391 -11.25 0.64 -1.34
CA LYS A 391 -10.13 1.58 -1.25
C LYS A 391 -9.38 1.63 -2.59
N GLY A 392 -8.77 2.78 -2.86
CA GLY A 392 -8.00 3.03 -4.08
C GLY A 392 -8.83 2.92 -5.36
N GLY A 393 -8.37 2.12 -6.32
CA GLY A 393 -8.99 1.95 -7.64
C GLY A 393 -10.36 1.25 -7.62
N HIS A 394 -10.78 0.75 -6.46
CA HIS A 394 -12.11 0.17 -6.25
C HIS A 394 -13.16 1.20 -5.80
N VAL A 395 -12.75 2.45 -5.51
CA VAL A 395 -13.66 3.54 -5.10
C VAL A 395 -14.04 4.38 -6.31
N LYS A 396 -15.32 4.71 -6.43
CA LYS A 396 -15.86 5.65 -7.43
C LYS A 396 -15.34 7.06 -7.15
N THR A 397 -14.16 7.40 -7.66
CA THR A 397 -13.46 8.66 -7.37
C THR A 397 -13.24 9.56 -8.57
N SER A 398 -13.47 9.11 -9.81
CA SER A 398 -13.37 10.00 -10.98
C SER A 398 -14.25 9.56 -12.16
N LYS A 399 -14.48 10.48 -13.09
CA LYS A 399 -15.35 10.34 -14.28
C LYS A 399 -15.00 9.18 -15.22
N ASP A 400 -13.83 8.54 -15.07
CA ASP A 400 -13.27 7.65 -16.10
C ASP A 400 -13.09 6.19 -15.65
N VAL A 401 -13.25 5.84 -14.37
CA VAL A 401 -13.22 4.43 -13.92
C VAL A 401 -14.25 4.22 -12.80
N GLU A 402 -15.44 3.73 -13.17
CA GLU A 402 -16.46 3.29 -12.23
C GLU A 402 -16.51 1.76 -12.21
N VAL A 403 -15.98 1.14 -11.14
CA VAL A 403 -16.22 -0.29 -10.86
C VAL A 403 -17.66 -0.43 -10.39
N LYS A 404 -18.50 -1.08 -11.19
CA LYS A 404 -19.92 -1.29 -10.88
C LYS A 404 -20.06 -2.46 -9.93
N CYS A 405 -21.11 -2.47 -9.11
CA CYS A 405 -21.39 -3.58 -8.19
C CYS A 405 -21.42 -4.95 -8.88
N ALA A 406 -21.89 -5.01 -10.14
CA ALA A 406 -21.96 -6.23 -10.95
C ALA A 406 -20.59 -6.77 -11.40
N ASP A 407 -19.53 -5.94 -11.36
CA ASP A 407 -18.18 -6.36 -11.72
C ASP A 407 -17.60 -7.28 -10.64
N CYS A 408 -17.94 -7.02 -9.37
CA CYS A 408 -17.60 -7.85 -8.21
C CYS A 408 -18.66 -8.94 -7.96
N HIS A 409 -19.94 -8.56 -7.99
CA HIS A 409 -21.07 -9.45 -7.70
C HIS A 409 -21.78 -9.88 -8.97
N LYS A 410 -21.26 -10.94 -9.61
CA LYS A 410 -21.80 -11.43 -10.88
C LYS A 410 -23.12 -12.19 -10.67
N PRO A 411 -24.19 -11.85 -11.39
CA PRO A 411 -25.42 -12.63 -11.41
C PRO A 411 -25.17 -14.06 -11.94
N LEU A 412 -25.90 -15.04 -11.42
CA LEU A 412 -25.71 -16.46 -11.75
C LEU A 412 -25.96 -16.80 -13.22
N LYS A 413 -26.82 -16.02 -13.90
CA LYS A 413 -27.04 -16.10 -15.34
C LYS A 413 -26.80 -14.74 -15.98
N LYS A 414 -26.20 -14.74 -17.17
CA LYS A 414 -25.96 -13.52 -17.95
C LYS A 414 -27.30 -12.83 -18.25
N GLY A 415 -27.45 -11.57 -17.83
CA GLY A 415 -28.69 -10.78 -17.99
C GLY A 415 -29.62 -10.79 -16.77
N ASP A 416 -29.34 -11.59 -15.74
CA ASP A 416 -30.08 -11.50 -14.46
C ASP A 416 -29.74 -10.20 -13.72
N PRO A 417 -30.68 -9.66 -12.90
CA PRO A 417 -30.42 -8.49 -12.08
C PRO A 417 -29.39 -8.80 -10.98
N LEU A 418 -28.70 -7.74 -10.51
CA LEU A 418 -27.70 -7.82 -9.42
C LEU A 418 -28.22 -8.51 -8.16
N SER A 419 -29.52 -8.39 -7.86
CA SER A 419 -30.11 -9.07 -6.70
C SER A 419 -29.95 -10.59 -6.75
N LYS A 420 -29.88 -11.21 -7.93
CA LYS A 420 -29.64 -12.66 -8.05
C LYS A 420 -28.16 -13.05 -7.93
N ALA A 421 -27.25 -12.08 -7.83
CA ALA A 421 -25.86 -12.34 -7.50
C ALA A 421 -25.75 -12.71 -6.01
N LYS A 422 -24.75 -13.52 -5.67
CA LYS A 422 -24.38 -13.75 -4.27
C LYS A 422 -23.68 -12.50 -3.76
N LEU A 423 -24.26 -11.78 -2.81
CA LEU A 423 -23.68 -10.54 -2.26
C LEU A 423 -22.83 -10.81 -1.02
N ARG A 424 -23.04 -11.94 -0.32
CA ARG A 424 -22.26 -12.30 0.89
C ARG A 424 -21.25 -13.44 0.64
N GLY A 425 -20.15 -13.41 1.39
CA GLY A 425 -19.19 -14.51 1.46
C GLY A 425 -18.36 -14.71 0.18
N LEU A 426 -18.09 -13.62 -0.54
CA LEU A 426 -17.02 -13.61 -1.54
C LEU A 426 -15.67 -13.65 -0.81
N SER A 427 -14.68 -14.29 -1.43
CA SER A 427 -13.31 -14.31 -0.90
C SER A 427 -12.66 -12.94 -1.06
N TYR A 428 -12.01 -12.45 0.00
CA TYR A 428 -11.23 -11.20 -0.03
C TYR A 428 -9.87 -11.36 -0.69
N ALA A 429 -9.48 -12.58 -1.07
CA ALA A 429 -8.23 -12.80 -1.79
C ALA A 429 -8.29 -12.10 -3.15
N CYS A 430 -7.27 -11.33 -3.50
CA CYS A 430 -7.22 -10.59 -4.78
C CYS A 430 -7.51 -11.50 -5.98
N ILE A 431 -6.99 -12.72 -5.96
CA ILE A 431 -7.15 -13.73 -7.02
C ILE A 431 -8.59 -14.24 -7.20
N SER A 432 -9.49 -13.98 -6.25
CA SER A 432 -10.91 -14.36 -6.36
C SER A 432 -11.61 -13.57 -7.47
N CYS A 433 -11.12 -12.36 -7.76
CA CYS A 433 -11.67 -11.45 -8.76
C CYS A 433 -10.65 -11.11 -9.85
N HIS A 434 -9.38 -10.95 -9.49
CA HIS A 434 -8.32 -10.63 -10.42
C HIS A 434 -7.66 -11.91 -10.93
N LYS A 435 -7.42 -11.95 -12.23
CA LYS A 435 -6.62 -13.02 -12.82
C LYS A 435 -5.18 -12.88 -12.32
N ASP A 436 -4.66 -13.94 -11.72
CA ASP A 436 -3.23 -14.00 -11.43
C ASP A 436 -2.44 -14.19 -12.73
N PHE A 437 -1.75 -13.12 -13.16
CA PHE A 437 -0.87 -13.15 -14.32
C PHE A 437 0.44 -13.88 -14.01
N HIS A 438 0.81 -14.05 -12.73
CA HIS A 438 2.01 -14.73 -12.25
C HIS A 438 1.89 -16.26 -12.14
N LYS A 439 0.71 -16.83 -12.45
CA LYS A 439 0.46 -18.28 -12.49
C LYS A 439 0.87 -18.99 -11.18
N GLY A 440 0.69 -18.34 -10.03
CA GLY A 440 1.02 -18.83 -8.69
C GLY A 440 2.48 -18.64 -8.29
N GLY A 441 3.35 -18.12 -9.17
CA GLY A 441 4.80 -18.04 -8.94
C GLY A 441 5.23 -17.11 -7.80
N LEU A 442 4.37 -16.17 -7.39
CA LEU A 442 4.65 -15.19 -6.33
C LEU A 442 3.79 -15.38 -5.07
N GLY A 443 2.87 -16.35 -5.07
CA GLY A 443 1.88 -16.55 -4.00
C GLY A 443 0.74 -15.53 -4.04
N ASP A 444 -0.12 -15.57 -3.01
CA ASP A 444 -1.42 -14.88 -3.01
C ASP A 444 -1.40 -13.47 -2.39
N LEU A 445 -0.26 -13.06 -1.80
CA LEU A 445 -0.07 -11.75 -1.15
C LEU A 445 0.29 -10.67 -2.19
N CYS A 446 -0.66 -10.36 -3.07
CA CYS A 446 -0.48 -9.40 -4.17
C CYS A 446 -0.03 -8.01 -3.68
N GLU A 447 -0.49 -7.60 -2.50
CA GLU A 447 -0.23 -6.30 -1.87
C GLU A 447 1.23 -6.04 -1.50
N ASN A 448 2.08 -7.08 -1.45
CA ASN A 448 3.52 -6.92 -1.26
C ASN A 448 4.16 -6.18 -2.45
N CYS A 449 3.60 -6.33 -3.65
CA CYS A 449 4.12 -5.73 -4.86
C CYS A 449 3.14 -4.73 -5.48
N HIS A 450 1.85 -5.03 -5.49
CA HIS A 450 0.83 -4.20 -6.11
C HIS A 450 0.14 -3.31 -5.07
N THR A 451 -0.39 -2.18 -5.50
CA THR A 451 -1.13 -1.27 -4.61
C THR A 451 -2.62 -1.34 -4.91
N MET A 452 -3.45 -1.07 -3.90
CA MET A 452 -4.91 -0.96 -4.07
C MET A 452 -5.33 0.15 -5.04
N HIS A 453 -4.43 1.06 -5.43
CA HIS A 453 -4.68 2.15 -6.39
C HIS A 453 -4.35 1.74 -7.83
N SER A 454 -3.33 0.91 -8.03
CA SER A 454 -2.84 0.52 -9.35
C SER A 454 -2.00 -0.76 -9.26
N TRP A 455 -2.23 -1.67 -10.21
CA TRP A 455 -1.38 -2.85 -10.44
C TRP A 455 0.03 -2.48 -10.88
N LYS A 456 0.24 -1.31 -11.47
CA LYS A 456 1.55 -0.78 -11.83
C LYS A 456 2.11 0.19 -10.77
N GLY A 457 1.39 0.46 -9.67
CA GLY A 457 1.74 1.47 -8.65
C GLY A 457 1.86 2.91 -9.19
N LYS A 458 2.46 3.82 -8.40
CA LYS A 458 2.60 5.26 -8.75
C LYS A 458 3.71 5.41 -9.80
N ASP A 459 3.47 6.19 -10.84
CA ASP A 459 4.40 6.43 -11.95
C ASP A 459 4.82 5.15 -12.73
N GLY A 460 4.03 4.08 -12.64
CA GLY A 460 4.30 2.80 -13.30
C GLY A 460 5.26 1.87 -12.56
N LYS A 461 5.61 2.18 -11.30
CA LYS A 461 6.45 1.33 -10.43
C LYS A 461 5.65 0.60 -9.36
N ILE A 462 5.88 -0.71 -9.23
CA ILE A 462 5.35 -1.58 -8.17
C ILE A 462 6.07 -1.35 -6.82
N ASN A 463 5.44 -1.72 -5.70
CA ASN A 463 5.97 -1.63 -4.33
C ASN A 463 7.03 -2.72 -4.01
N PHE A 464 7.79 -3.14 -5.01
CA PHE A 464 8.82 -4.16 -4.88
C PHE A 464 10.19 -3.53 -5.12
N ASP A 465 11.12 -3.79 -4.21
CA ASP A 465 12.50 -3.35 -4.31
C ASP A 465 13.41 -4.59 -4.25
N HIS A 466 14.22 -4.81 -5.29
CA HIS A 466 15.13 -5.96 -5.36
C HIS A 466 16.15 -6.00 -4.21
N ASN A 467 16.61 -4.85 -3.72
CA ASN A 467 17.60 -4.74 -2.66
C ASN A 467 17.01 -5.00 -1.27
N ARG A 468 15.72 -4.72 -1.10
CA ARG A 468 14.99 -4.94 0.16
C ARG A 468 14.33 -6.31 0.23
N ASP A 469 13.66 -6.71 -0.85
CA ASP A 469 12.68 -7.80 -0.86
C ASP A 469 13.21 -9.08 -1.52
N SER A 470 14.41 -9.04 -2.11
CA SER A 470 15.01 -10.19 -2.80
C SER A 470 16.38 -10.55 -2.24
N ARG A 471 16.79 -11.81 -2.43
CA ARG A 471 18.12 -12.30 -1.99
C ARG A 471 19.26 -11.84 -2.92
N TYR A 472 18.93 -11.27 -4.07
CA TYR A 472 19.90 -10.78 -5.05
C TYR A 472 19.78 -9.27 -5.16
N SER A 473 20.71 -8.57 -4.52
CA SER A 473 20.77 -7.11 -4.54
C SER A 473 21.30 -6.65 -5.90
N LEU A 474 20.53 -5.84 -6.61
CA LEU A 474 20.96 -5.19 -7.84
C LEU A 474 21.90 -4.05 -7.47
N LYS A 475 23.19 -4.21 -7.79
CA LYS A 475 24.25 -3.23 -7.58
C LYS A 475 24.95 -2.91 -8.90
N GLY A 476 25.54 -1.73 -8.99
CA GLY A 476 26.35 -1.34 -10.14
C GLY A 476 25.54 -1.34 -11.43
N LYS A 477 25.99 -2.06 -12.46
CA LYS A 477 25.28 -2.11 -13.75
C LYS A 477 23.94 -2.85 -13.67
N HIS A 478 23.74 -3.73 -12.70
CA HIS A 478 22.50 -4.48 -12.53
C HIS A 478 21.32 -3.60 -12.09
N GLU A 479 21.56 -2.41 -11.52
CA GLU A 479 20.50 -1.48 -11.05
C GLU A 479 19.57 -0.98 -12.16
N THR A 480 20.05 -0.98 -13.40
CA THR A 480 19.31 -0.45 -14.57
C THR A 480 18.84 -1.53 -15.54
N VAL A 481 19.08 -2.80 -15.22
CA VAL A 481 18.70 -3.94 -16.06
C VAL A 481 17.17 -4.12 -16.03
N LYS A 482 16.57 -4.30 -17.21
CA LYS A 482 15.13 -4.59 -17.32
C LYS A 482 14.82 -5.96 -16.72
N CYS A 483 13.69 -6.07 -16.00
CA CYS A 483 13.27 -7.30 -15.33
C CYS A 483 13.25 -8.52 -16.26
N GLU A 484 12.78 -8.36 -17.51
CA GLU A 484 12.65 -9.43 -18.51
C GLU A 484 13.97 -10.08 -18.94
N LEU A 485 15.11 -9.40 -18.74
CA LEU A 485 16.42 -9.97 -19.05
C LEU A 485 16.82 -11.05 -18.05
N CYS A 486 16.35 -10.95 -16.80
CA CYS A 486 16.55 -11.96 -15.76
C CYS A 486 15.31 -12.89 -15.63
N HIS A 487 14.12 -12.31 -15.69
CA HIS A 487 12.83 -12.97 -15.54
C HIS A 487 12.16 -13.14 -16.92
N GLN A 488 12.60 -14.14 -17.67
CA GLN A 488 12.09 -14.38 -19.02
C GLN A 488 10.68 -15.00 -18.99
N PRO A 489 9.68 -14.39 -19.67
CA PRO A 489 8.36 -14.98 -19.82
C PRO A 489 8.38 -16.20 -20.74
N LYS A 490 7.46 -17.15 -20.54
CA LYS A 490 7.32 -18.34 -21.41
C LYS A 490 6.72 -17.99 -22.76
N LYS A 491 5.97 -16.89 -22.85
CA LYS A 491 5.40 -16.38 -24.10
C LYS A 491 6.07 -15.08 -24.51
N SER A 492 6.42 -14.98 -25.78
CA SER A 492 7.05 -13.81 -26.40
C SER A 492 6.08 -12.65 -26.67
N ASP A 493 4.92 -12.62 -25.98
CA ASP A 493 3.87 -11.61 -26.20
C ASP A 493 4.09 -10.32 -25.41
N GLY A 494 5.25 -10.19 -24.74
CA GLY A 494 5.62 -9.04 -23.92
C GLY A 494 4.95 -9.01 -22.55
N SER A 495 4.12 -10.00 -22.20
CA SER A 495 3.55 -10.10 -20.86
C SER A 495 4.56 -10.72 -19.89
N GLN A 496 5.15 -9.90 -19.02
CA GLN A 496 6.04 -10.38 -17.94
C GLN A 496 5.33 -11.26 -16.91
N GLY A 497 4.00 -11.41 -17.00
CA GLY A 497 3.19 -12.17 -16.06
C GLY A 497 3.72 -13.58 -15.86
N ASP A 498 3.99 -14.34 -16.93
CA ASP A 498 4.35 -15.75 -16.79
C ASP A 498 5.83 -16.08 -16.64
N ALA A 499 6.63 -15.05 -16.36
CA ALA A 499 8.04 -15.21 -16.06
C ALA A 499 8.29 -15.95 -14.73
N ILE A 500 9.44 -16.60 -14.64
CA ILE A 500 9.89 -17.26 -13.41
C ILE A 500 10.54 -16.22 -12.51
N TYR A 501 9.83 -15.81 -11.45
CA TYR A 501 10.31 -14.80 -10.50
C TYR A 501 11.07 -15.37 -9.29
N ARG A 502 10.91 -16.66 -8.99
CA ARG A 502 11.55 -17.34 -7.85
C ARG A 502 12.43 -18.48 -8.32
N GLY A 503 13.53 -18.71 -7.59
CA GLY A 503 14.40 -19.87 -7.80
C GLY A 503 15.42 -19.73 -8.94
N LEU A 504 15.62 -18.51 -9.48
CA LEU A 504 16.76 -18.24 -10.35
C LEU A 504 18.07 -18.44 -9.57
N SER A 505 19.07 -19.00 -10.25
CA SER A 505 20.41 -19.09 -9.68
C SER A 505 20.99 -17.69 -9.49
N ARG A 506 21.77 -17.54 -8.42
CA ARG A 506 22.52 -16.31 -8.11
C ARG A 506 23.96 -16.38 -8.61
N ASP A 507 24.36 -17.52 -9.16
CA ASP A 507 25.69 -17.70 -9.70
C ASP A 507 25.85 -16.86 -10.97
N CYS A 508 26.94 -16.11 -11.07
CA CYS A 508 27.23 -15.26 -12.22
C CYS A 508 27.09 -16.01 -13.55
N VAL A 509 27.55 -17.28 -13.57
CA VAL A 509 27.54 -18.16 -14.75
C VAL A 509 26.15 -18.54 -15.26
N SER A 510 25.10 -18.33 -14.45
CA SER A 510 23.72 -18.57 -14.87
C SER A 510 23.23 -17.58 -15.93
N CYS A 511 23.82 -16.37 -15.93
CA CYS A 511 23.47 -15.29 -16.85
C CYS A 511 24.67 -14.87 -17.73
N HIS A 512 25.88 -14.88 -17.17
CA HIS A 512 27.10 -14.48 -17.86
C HIS A 512 27.88 -15.70 -18.31
N LYS A 513 28.22 -15.75 -19.60
CA LYS A 513 29.09 -16.80 -20.13
C LYS A 513 30.50 -16.65 -19.56
N ASP A 514 31.00 -17.70 -18.93
CA ASP A 514 32.41 -17.76 -18.54
C ASP A 514 33.32 -17.81 -19.78
N ILE A 515 34.18 -16.80 -19.91
CA ILE A 515 35.15 -16.68 -21.01
C ILE A 515 36.51 -17.29 -20.65
N HIS A 516 36.74 -17.62 -19.37
CA HIS A 516 38.00 -18.16 -18.83
C HIS A 516 38.09 -19.69 -18.94
N ASN A 517 37.24 -20.30 -19.77
CA ASN A 517 37.25 -21.74 -20.03
C ASN A 517 37.22 -22.61 -18.75
N LYS A 518 36.55 -22.15 -17.68
CA LYS A 518 36.44 -22.80 -16.36
C LYS A 518 37.75 -22.93 -15.58
N GLU A 519 38.80 -22.19 -15.94
CA GLU A 519 40.10 -22.27 -15.25
C GLU A 519 40.10 -21.60 -13.87
N LEU A 520 39.25 -20.57 -13.65
CA LEU A 520 39.26 -19.72 -12.46
C LEU A 520 38.15 -20.05 -11.45
N GLY A 521 37.41 -21.15 -11.67
CA GLY A 521 36.31 -21.55 -10.81
C GLY A 521 35.04 -20.72 -10.98
N LYS A 522 34.14 -20.80 -10.00
CA LYS A 522 32.77 -20.23 -10.06
C LYS A 522 32.58 -18.88 -9.34
N TYR A 523 33.55 -18.46 -8.54
CA TYR A 523 33.49 -17.26 -7.71
C TYR A 523 34.06 -16.06 -8.47
N CYS A 524 33.32 -15.59 -9.47
CA CYS A 524 33.74 -14.50 -10.35
C CYS A 524 33.98 -13.20 -9.56
N GLU A 525 33.27 -13.00 -8.46
CA GLU A 525 33.30 -11.84 -7.57
C GLU A 525 34.63 -11.66 -6.81
N ASN A 526 35.49 -12.68 -6.78
CA ASN A 526 36.83 -12.55 -6.20
C ASN A 526 37.71 -11.62 -7.05
N CYS A 527 37.42 -11.53 -8.35
CA CYS A 527 38.21 -10.78 -9.32
C CYS A 527 37.41 -9.68 -10.01
N HIS A 528 36.12 -9.89 -10.25
CA HIS A 528 35.24 -8.96 -10.94
C HIS A 528 34.23 -8.36 -9.98
N ASN A 529 33.65 -7.21 -10.33
CA ASN A 529 32.58 -6.60 -9.55
C ASN A 529 31.38 -6.24 -10.43
N ASP A 530 30.28 -5.88 -9.78
CA ASP A 530 29.00 -5.57 -10.45
C ASP A 530 29.05 -4.33 -11.35
N SER A 531 30.13 -3.56 -11.33
CA SER A 531 30.29 -2.34 -12.13
C SER A 531 31.04 -2.58 -13.45
N SER A 532 32.01 -3.50 -13.48
CA SER A 532 32.79 -3.83 -14.69
C SER A 532 33.42 -5.22 -14.63
N TRP A 533 33.39 -5.92 -15.77
CA TRP A 533 34.11 -7.19 -16.01
C TRP A 533 35.57 -6.98 -16.43
N VAL A 534 35.96 -5.78 -16.86
CA VAL A 534 37.26 -5.50 -17.49
C VAL A 534 37.90 -4.22 -16.97
N GLY A 535 39.21 -4.10 -17.18
CA GLY A 535 39.97 -2.88 -16.93
C GLY A 535 40.41 -2.73 -15.47
N LYS A 536 40.49 -1.48 -15.01
CA LYS A 536 41.06 -1.11 -13.70
C LYS A 536 40.24 -1.58 -12.50
N ASP A 537 38.99 -1.98 -12.72
CA ASP A 537 38.07 -2.37 -11.65
C ASP A 537 38.18 -3.87 -11.30
N VAL A 538 39.03 -4.63 -12.00
CA VAL A 538 39.36 -6.00 -11.64
C VAL A 538 40.17 -5.99 -10.34
N THR A 539 39.70 -6.70 -9.32
CA THR A 539 40.23 -6.70 -7.95
C THR A 539 41.35 -7.71 -7.71
N PHE A 540 41.62 -8.59 -8.68
CA PHE A 540 42.64 -9.63 -8.56
C PHE A 540 44.03 -9.05 -8.31
N ASN A 541 44.70 -9.56 -7.28
CA ASN A 541 46.04 -9.15 -6.89
C ASN A 541 46.97 -10.36 -6.80
N HIS A 542 48.05 -10.35 -7.60
CA HIS A 542 49.04 -11.43 -7.61
C HIS A 542 49.72 -11.67 -6.26
N ASP A 543 49.82 -10.67 -5.39
CA ASP A 543 50.49 -10.79 -4.10
C ASP A 543 49.65 -11.56 -3.06
N THR A 544 48.32 -11.50 -3.17
CA THR A 544 47.37 -12.14 -2.25
C THR A 544 46.70 -13.37 -2.84
N ASP A 545 46.42 -13.36 -4.15
CA ASP A 545 45.50 -14.32 -4.78
C ASP A 545 46.25 -15.35 -5.65
N SER A 546 47.58 -15.22 -5.77
CA SER A 546 48.40 -16.12 -6.58
C SER A 546 49.65 -16.59 -5.83
N LYS A 547 50.20 -17.73 -6.26
CA LYS A 547 51.48 -18.24 -5.73
C LYS A 547 52.68 -17.41 -6.21
N TYR A 548 52.54 -16.69 -7.31
CA TYR A 548 53.64 -15.93 -7.93
C TYR A 548 53.47 -14.43 -7.66
N ARG A 549 54.21 -13.92 -6.69
CA ARG A 549 54.17 -12.51 -6.27
C ARG A 549 54.94 -11.64 -7.25
N LEU A 550 54.30 -10.59 -7.78
CA LEU A 550 54.91 -9.67 -8.73
C LEU A 550 55.71 -8.60 -7.98
N LYS A 551 57.00 -8.84 -7.77
CA LYS A 551 57.91 -7.93 -7.05
C LYS A 551 58.82 -7.13 -8.00
N ASP A 552 59.32 -6.00 -7.51
CA ASP A 552 60.28 -5.13 -8.19
C ASP A 552 59.84 -4.77 -9.63
N LYS A 553 60.62 -5.13 -10.65
CA LYS A 553 60.30 -4.83 -12.05
C LYS A 553 59.07 -5.60 -12.56
N HIS A 554 58.80 -6.80 -12.02
CA HIS A 554 57.63 -7.60 -12.40
C HIS A 554 56.30 -6.98 -11.96
N ALA A 555 56.30 -6.16 -10.90
CA ALA A 555 55.10 -5.45 -10.42
C ALA A 555 54.48 -4.48 -11.44
N LYS A 556 55.27 -4.06 -12.45
CA LYS A 556 54.84 -3.10 -13.49
C LYS A 556 54.53 -3.76 -14.83
N VAL A 557 54.65 -5.09 -14.93
CA VAL A 557 54.42 -5.85 -16.16
C VAL A 557 52.91 -5.96 -16.40
N LYS A 558 52.46 -5.72 -17.65
CA LYS A 558 51.05 -5.87 -18.00
C LYS A 558 50.68 -7.36 -18.04
N CYS A 559 49.44 -7.69 -17.68
CA CYS A 559 48.95 -9.08 -17.64
C CYS A 559 49.21 -9.83 -18.96
N VAL A 560 49.02 -9.16 -20.10
CA VAL A 560 49.20 -9.73 -21.46
C VAL A 560 50.62 -10.20 -21.75
N GLU A 561 51.63 -9.70 -21.03
CA GLU A 561 53.03 -10.10 -21.24
C GLU A 561 53.30 -11.52 -20.72
N CYS A 562 52.59 -11.94 -19.67
CA CYS A 562 52.65 -13.31 -19.14
C CYS A 562 51.50 -14.16 -19.70
N HIS A 563 50.30 -13.60 -19.74
CA HIS A 563 49.08 -14.25 -20.19
C HIS A 563 48.79 -13.85 -21.65
N LYS A 564 49.59 -14.37 -22.58
CA LYS A 564 49.55 -13.99 -23.99
C LYS A 564 48.35 -14.61 -24.73
N PRO A 565 47.37 -13.83 -25.21
CA PRO A 565 46.31 -14.35 -26.07
C PRO A 565 46.82 -14.65 -27.47
N ALA A 566 46.18 -15.63 -28.12
CA ALA A 566 46.38 -15.85 -29.55
C ALA A 566 45.99 -14.60 -30.35
N PRO A 567 46.58 -14.37 -31.53
CA PRO A 567 46.25 -13.22 -32.37
C PRO A 567 44.74 -13.08 -32.59
N GLY A 568 44.18 -11.90 -32.29
CA GLY A 568 42.74 -11.62 -32.42
C GLY A 568 41.86 -12.18 -31.28
N LYS A 569 42.44 -12.72 -30.21
CA LYS A 569 41.72 -13.18 -29.00
C LYS A 569 41.92 -12.23 -27.82
N ASN A 570 40.96 -12.24 -26.90
CA ASN A 570 40.98 -11.38 -25.71
C ASN A 570 41.76 -12.03 -24.57
N LEU A 571 42.26 -11.21 -23.63
CA LEU A 571 42.95 -11.68 -22.43
C LEU A 571 42.14 -12.71 -21.64
N GLY A 572 40.81 -12.60 -21.60
CA GLY A 572 39.96 -13.55 -20.87
C GLY A 572 40.02 -14.99 -21.40
N THR A 573 40.48 -15.25 -22.63
CA THR A 573 40.52 -16.60 -23.22
C THR A 573 41.85 -17.33 -23.02
N VAL A 574 42.81 -16.70 -22.36
CA VAL A 574 44.14 -17.26 -22.13
C VAL A 574 44.13 -18.23 -20.97
N LYS A 575 45.20 -19.02 -20.88
CA LYS A 575 45.45 -19.86 -19.73
C LYS A 575 45.99 -19.01 -18.57
N PHE A 576 45.27 -18.98 -17.45
CA PHE A 576 45.66 -18.23 -16.25
C PHE A 576 46.39 -19.09 -15.21
N ILE A 577 46.19 -20.42 -15.25
CA ILE A 577 46.78 -21.36 -14.31
C ILE A 577 47.91 -22.19 -14.94
N GLY A 578 48.91 -22.58 -14.15
CA GLY A 578 49.95 -23.53 -14.59
C GLY A 578 51.05 -22.94 -15.48
N ILE A 579 51.27 -21.62 -15.45
CA ILE A 579 52.51 -21.00 -15.94
C ILE A 579 53.61 -21.30 -14.92
N GLY A 580 54.78 -21.75 -15.38
CA GLY A 580 55.92 -22.04 -14.50
C GLY A 580 56.44 -20.79 -13.78
N THR A 581 56.89 -20.93 -12.54
CA THR A 581 57.41 -19.82 -11.72
C THR A 581 58.92 -19.64 -11.80
N GLU A 582 59.61 -20.56 -12.47
CA GLU A 582 61.05 -20.51 -12.70
C GLU A 582 61.40 -19.40 -13.70
N CYS A 583 62.56 -18.76 -13.54
CA CYS A 583 63.00 -17.66 -14.42
C CYS A 583 62.95 -18.06 -15.90
N ILE A 584 63.40 -19.27 -16.22
CA ILE A 584 63.47 -19.81 -17.57
C ILE A 584 62.11 -20.13 -18.20
N ALA A 585 61.03 -20.16 -17.41
CA ALA A 585 59.68 -20.35 -17.95
C ALA A 585 59.25 -19.16 -18.82
N CYS A 586 59.84 -17.98 -18.58
CA CYS A 586 59.54 -16.74 -19.27
C CYS A 586 60.76 -16.10 -19.94
N HIS A 587 61.95 -16.25 -19.35
CA HIS A 587 63.19 -15.64 -19.84
C HIS A 587 64.07 -16.66 -20.56
N GLU A 588 64.63 -16.24 -21.69
CA GLU A 588 65.68 -17.01 -22.37
C GLU A 588 66.99 -16.90 -21.58
N ASP A 589 67.72 -18.01 -21.48
CA ASP A 589 69.02 -18.06 -20.81
C ASP A 589 70.14 -17.51 -21.71
N PRO A 590 70.69 -16.31 -21.43
CA PRO A 590 71.75 -15.72 -22.26
C PRO A 590 73.09 -16.49 -22.14
N HIS A 591 73.27 -17.29 -21.08
CA HIS A 591 74.50 -18.06 -20.82
C HIS A 591 74.53 -19.40 -21.55
N LYS A 592 73.54 -19.69 -22.41
CA LYS A 592 73.45 -20.92 -23.22
C LYS A 592 73.63 -22.20 -22.39
N SER A 593 73.08 -22.22 -21.16
CA SER A 593 73.16 -23.35 -20.23
C SER A 593 74.57 -23.76 -19.81
N THR A 594 75.54 -22.84 -19.88
CA THR A 594 76.89 -23.05 -19.34
C THR A 594 76.98 -22.86 -17.83
N LEU A 595 75.94 -22.27 -17.22
CA LEU A 595 75.81 -22.03 -15.78
C LEU A 595 74.58 -22.77 -15.21
N ASP A 596 74.47 -22.79 -13.88
CA ASP A 596 73.31 -23.34 -13.17
C ASP A 596 72.02 -22.57 -13.54
N LYS A 597 70.88 -23.27 -13.51
CA LYS A 597 69.54 -22.70 -13.77
C LYS A 597 69.00 -21.81 -12.64
N LYS A 598 69.65 -21.82 -11.47
CA LYS A 598 69.34 -20.93 -10.34
C LYS A 598 69.89 -19.51 -10.58
N CYS A 599 69.23 -18.78 -11.46
CA CYS A 599 69.60 -17.42 -11.85
C CYS A 599 69.77 -16.47 -10.65
N GLU A 600 68.98 -16.68 -9.60
CA GLU A 600 68.93 -15.86 -8.38
C GLU A 600 70.19 -15.93 -7.51
N LYS A 601 71.08 -16.89 -7.78
CA LYS A 601 72.41 -16.93 -7.14
C LYS A 601 73.23 -15.69 -7.49
N CYS A 602 73.12 -15.23 -8.74
CA CYS A 602 73.94 -14.12 -9.25
C CYS A 602 73.09 -12.91 -9.66
N HIS A 603 71.86 -13.11 -10.13
CA HIS A 603 71.00 -12.04 -10.63
C HIS A 603 69.88 -11.71 -9.65
N SER A 604 69.45 -10.45 -9.64
CA SER A 604 68.28 -10.02 -8.87
C SER A 604 67.14 -9.64 -9.81
N ILE A 605 65.90 -9.80 -9.34
CA ILE A 605 64.70 -9.37 -10.09
C ILE A 605 64.60 -7.84 -10.24
N LYS A 606 65.51 -7.07 -9.64
CA LYS A 606 65.64 -5.62 -9.82
C LYS A 606 66.44 -5.27 -11.07
N SER A 607 67.54 -6.00 -11.33
CA SER A 607 68.40 -5.85 -12.50
C SER A 607 69.19 -7.12 -12.79
N TRP A 608 69.27 -7.47 -14.08
CA TRP A 608 70.09 -8.58 -14.58
C TRP A 608 71.54 -8.19 -14.87
N VAL A 609 71.85 -6.89 -14.89
CA VAL A 609 73.16 -6.35 -15.28
C VAL A 609 73.66 -5.29 -14.30
N GLY A 610 74.96 -5.02 -14.33
CA GLY A 610 75.60 -3.96 -13.55
C GLY A 610 75.92 -4.39 -12.11
N GLU A 611 75.87 -3.42 -11.19
CA GLU A 611 76.27 -3.58 -9.77
C GLU A 611 75.38 -4.54 -8.96
N GLU A 612 74.21 -4.90 -9.47
CA GLU A 612 73.30 -5.85 -8.82
C GLU A 612 73.69 -7.32 -9.04
N VAL A 613 74.68 -7.59 -9.89
CA VAL A 613 75.20 -8.95 -10.11
C VAL A 613 76.06 -9.35 -8.92
N ARG A 614 75.66 -10.44 -8.24
CA ARG A 614 76.28 -10.97 -7.03
C ARG A 614 77.17 -12.15 -7.37
N PHE A 615 78.38 -11.86 -7.86
CA PHE A 615 79.39 -12.88 -8.13
C PHE A 615 80.75 -12.36 -7.67
N ASP A 616 81.43 -13.15 -6.84
CA ASP A 616 82.74 -12.81 -6.30
C ASP A 616 83.76 -13.89 -6.70
N HIS A 617 84.84 -13.49 -7.37
CA HIS A 617 85.86 -14.42 -7.83
C HIS A 617 86.61 -15.11 -6.69
N ASP A 618 86.70 -14.48 -5.51
CA ASP A 618 87.44 -15.01 -4.37
C ASP A 618 86.64 -16.10 -3.63
N THR A 619 85.30 -16.05 -3.69
CA THR A 619 84.44 -17.03 -3.01
C THR A 619 83.78 -18.02 -3.96
N ASP A 620 83.43 -17.59 -5.17
CA ASP A 620 82.57 -18.35 -6.09
C ASP A 620 83.37 -18.99 -7.24
N SER A 621 84.68 -18.74 -7.31
CA SER A 621 85.55 -19.24 -8.38
C SER A 621 86.84 -19.87 -7.83
N ARG A 622 87.50 -20.69 -8.65
CA ARG A 622 88.83 -21.24 -8.33
C ARG A 622 89.97 -20.28 -8.65
N TYR A 623 89.67 -19.12 -9.25
CA TYR A 623 90.64 -18.14 -9.71
C TYR A 623 90.41 -16.81 -8.99
N PRO A 624 90.96 -16.63 -7.77
CA PRO A 624 90.82 -15.40 -7.01
C PRO A 624 91.53 -14.25 -7.72
N LEU A 625 90.89 -13.09 -7.79
CA LEU A 625 91.48 -11.91 -8.42
C LEU A 625 92.31 -11.18 -7.37
N THR A 626 93.63 -11.09 -7.57
CA THR A 626 94.54 -10.43 -6.62
C THR A 626 95.26 -9.26 -7.26
N GLY A 627 95.67 -8.30 -6.42
CA GLY A 627 96.42 -7.12 -6.85
C GLY A 627 95.65 -6.25 -7.85
N GLU A 628 96.27 -5.88 -8.96
CA GLU A 628 95.62 -5.01 -9.95
C GLU A 628 94.51 -5.71 -10.77
N HIS A 629 94.46 -7.05 -10.76
CA HIS A 629 93.41 -7.81 -11.46
C HIS A 629 92.01 -7.58 -10.86
N ILE A 630 91.92 -7.16 -9.59
CA ILE A 630 90.65 -6.83 -8.92
C ILE A 630 89.88 -5.73 -9.65
N LYS A 631 90.59 -4.80 -10.31
CA LYS A 631 89.99 -3.65 -11.00
C LYS A 631 89.67 -3.92 -12.48
N VAL A 632 90.01 -5.11 -12.98
CA VAL A 632 89.85 -5.45 -14.39
C VAL A 632 88.38 -5.78 -14.67
N LYS A 633 87.82 -5.16 -15.72
CA LYS A 633 86.44 -5.44 -16.13
C LYS A 633 86.30 -6.90 -16.59
N CYS A 634 85.20 -7.56 -16.23
CA CYS A 634 84.95 -8.97 -16.55
C CYS A 634 85.14 -9.30 -18.03
N ILE A 635 84.72 -8.41 -18.94
CA ILE A 635 84.80 -8.59 -20.41
C ILE A 635 86.24 -8.74 -20.93
N VAL A 636 87.24 -8.29 -20.17
CA VAL A 636 88.66 -8.41 -20.56
C VAL A 636 89.09 -9.88 -20.53
N CYS A 637 88.59 -10.64 -19.55
CA CYS A 637 88.84 -12.08 -19.42
C CYS A 637 87.73 -12.89 -20.11
N HIS A 638 86.47 -12.57 -19.82
CA HIS A 638 85.28 -13.20 -20.38
C HIS A 638 84.84 -12.50 -21.67
N LYS A 639 85.60 -12.71 -22.74
CA LYS A 639 85.28 -12.18 -24.07
C LYS A 639 84.19 -13.02 -24.75
N PRO A 640 83.10 -12.40 -25.25
CA PRO A 640 82.14 -13.06 -26.11
C PRO A 640 82.80 -13.55 -27.42
N GLU A 641 82.23 -14.59 -28.03
CA GLU A 641 82.74 -15.15 -29.31
C GLU A 641 82.69 -14.13 -30.46
N LYS A 642 81.71 -13.23 -30.45
CA LYS A 642 81.58 -12.15 -31.44
C LYS A 642 81.89 -10.82 -30.78
N GLU A 643 82.71 -10.01 -31.45
CA GLU A 643 83.02 -8.66 -31.00
C GLU A 643 81.74 -7.80 -30.98
N GLY A 644 81.51 -7.11 -29.85
CA GLY A 644 80.30 -6.31 -29.62
C GLY A 644 79.11 -7.05 -29.00
N ASP A 645 79.17 -8.37 -28.83
CA ASP A 645 78.13 -9.09 -28.07
C ASP A 645 78.16 -8.70 -26.57
N PRO A 646 77.01 -8.77 -25.87
CA PRO A 646 76.97 -8.48 -24.44
C PRO A 646 77.71 -9.55 -23.62
N LEU A 647 78.26 -9.14 -22.47
CA LEU A 647 78.99 -10.01 -21.53
C LEU A 647 78.22 -11.30 -21.18
N GLY A 648 76.88 -11.26 -21.11
CA GLY A 648 76.06 -12.44 -20.81
C GLY A 648 76.25 -13.62 -21.78
N LYS A 649 76.67 -13.37 -23.03
CA LYS A 649 76.97 -14.41 -24.03
C LYS A 649 78.40 -14.94 -23.97
N ALA A 650 79.26 -14.35 -23.13
CA ALA A 650 80.60 -14.85 -22.93
C ALA A 650 80.57 -16.22 -22.25
N LYS A 651 81.59 -17.02 -22.49
CA LYS A 651 81.82 -18.23 -21.71
C LYS A 651 82.33 -17.79 -20.32
N PHE A 652 81.85 -18.43 -19.25
CA PHE A 652 82.29 -18.14 -17.87
C PHE A 652 83.06 -19.29 -17.21
N VAL A 653 82.96 -20.50 -17.77
CA VAL A 653 83.58 -21.71 -17.21
C VAL A 653 84.52 -22.37 -18.22
N GLY A 654 85.54 -23.08 -17.73
CA GLY A 654 86.41 -23.91 -18.57
C GLY A 654 87.40 -23.13 -19.46
N PHE A 655 87.97 -22.05 -18.94
CA PHE A 655 89.15 -21.39 -19.52
C PHE A 655 90.43 -22.00 -18.95
N LYS A 656 91.46 -22.14 -19.79
CA LYS A 656 92.83 -22.38 -19.35
C LYS A 656 93.49 -21.01 -19.18
N THR A 657 93.72 -20.61 -17.94
CA THR A 657 94.42 -19.37 -17.58
C THR A 657 95.26 -19.62 -16.33
N GLU A 658 95.92 -20.78 -16.27
CA GLU A 658 96.71 -21.16 -15.09
C GLU A 658 98.06 -20.44 -15.10
N ASP A 659 98.56 -20.07 -16.28
CA ASP A 659 99.84 -19.40 -16.44
C ASP A 659 99.68 -17.93 -16.85
N CYS A 660 100.62 -17.08 -16.42
CA CYS A 660 100.59 -15.65 -16.74
C CYS A 660 100.74 -15.39 -18.24
N ASP A 661 101.40 -16.30 -18.98
CA ASP A 661 101.68 -16.18 -20.41
C ASP A 661 100.46 -16.43 -21.31
N ASP A 662 99.38 -17.01 -20.76
CA ASP A 662 98.09 -17.16 -21.44
C ASP A 662 97.48 -15.78 -21.79
N CYS A 663 97.79 -14.74 -20.99
CA CYS A 663 97.26 -13.39 -21.15
C CYS A 663 98.35 -12.33 -21.35
N HIS A 664 99.53 -12.49 -20.76
CA HIS A 664 100.61 -11.51 -20.77
C HIS A 664 101.81 -12.01 -21.56
N LYS A 665 102.30 -11.20 -22.50
CA LYS A 665 103.55 -11.52 -23.21
C LYS A 665 104.76 -11.23 -22.33
N ASP A 666 105.68 -12.19 -22.20
CA ASP A 666 106.94 -12.00 -21.45
C ASP A 666 107.83 -10.91 -22.11
N PRO A 667 108.19 -9.84 -21.37
CA PRO A 667 109.06 -8.79 -21.89
C PRO A 667 110.56 -9.07 -21.71
N HIS A 668 110.97 -10.09 -20.97
CA HIS A 668 112.39 -10.36 -20.70
C HIS A 668 113.09 -10.93 -21.94
N LYS A 669 114.30 -10.42 -22.25
CA LYS A 669 115.12 -10.91 -23.37
C LYS A 669 116.52 -11.28 -22.90
N PRO A 670 117.10 -12.38 -23.39
CA PRO A 670 116.52 -13.38 -24.30
C PRO A 670 115.47 -14.29 -23.62
N GLU A 671 114.55 -14.82 -24.44
CA GLU A 671 113.27 -15.45 -24.05
C GLU A 671 113.41 -16.80 -23.30
N ASP A 672 114.63 -17.30 -23.08
CA ASP A 672 114.93 -18.58 -22.41
C ASP A 672 115.72 -18.44 -21.10
N GLU A 673 116.11 -17.21 -20.70
CA GLU A 673 116.92 -17.00 -19.50
C GLU A 673 116.13 -17.07 -18.19
N TYR A 674 114.86 -16.66 -18.23
CA TYR A 674 113.96 -16.58 -17.08
C TYR A 674 112.81 -17.56 -17.33
N GLY A 675 112.60 -18.54 -16.43
CA GLY A 675 111.56 -19.56 -16.62
C GLY A 675 110.13 -18.99 -16.61
N LYS A 676 109.13 -19.85 -16.88
CA LYS A 676 107.70 -19.46 -16.95
C LYS A 676 107.06 -19.07 -15.60
N ASP A 677 107.72 -19.37 -14.49
CA ASP A 677 107.21 -19.10 -13.15
C ASP A 677 107.48 -17.63 -12.75
N CYS A 678 106.65 -16.75 -13.31
CA CYS A 678 106.76 -15.30 -13.13
C CYS A 678 106.64 -14.90 -11.65
N LEU A 679 105.86 -15.65 -10.87
CA LEU A 679 105.58 -15.35 -9.46
C LEU A 679 106.77 -15.59 -8.52
N LEU A 680 107.85 -16.23 -8.99
CA LEU A 680 109.11 -16.33 -8.25
C LEU A 680 109.79 -14.97 -8.04
N CYS A 681 109.60 -14.04 -8.98
CA CYS A 681 110.27 -12.74 -8.97
C CYS A 681 109.28 -11.59 -8.94
N HIS A 682 108.03 -11.83 -9.36
CA HIS A 682 107.03 -10.80 -9.51
C HIS A 682 105.76 -11.12 -8.72
N SER A 683 104.93 -10.10 -8.49
CA SER A 683 103.62 -10.25 -7.85
C SER A 683 102.52 -9.74 -8.76
N THR A 684 101.26 -10.04 -8.43
CA THR A 684 100.06 -9.52 -9.13
C THR A 684 99.78 -8.04 -8.85
N GLY A 685 100.70 -7.34 -8.17
CA GLY A 685 100.64 -5.91 -7.92
C GLY A 685 101.00 -5.05 -9.15
N PRO A 686 101.36 -3.77 -8.94
CA PRO A 686 101.70 -2.86 -10.03
C PRO A 686 102.87 -3.37 -10.89
N TRP A 687 102.69 -3.35 -12.21
CA TRP A 687 103.69 -3.80 -13.18
C TRP A 687 104.13 -2.67 -14.14
N PRO A 688 105.44 -2.49 -14.40
CA PRO A 688 106.56 -3.25 -13.85
C PRO A 688 106.86 -2.89 -12.38
N PRO A 689 107.25 -3.86 -11.54
CA PRO A 689 107.64 -3.58 -10.16
C PRO A 689 108.94 -2.78 -10.10
N LYS A 690 109.07 -1.88 -9.11
CA LYS A 690 110.31 -1.09 -8.92
C LYS A 690 111.55 -1.96 -8.64
N LYS A 691 111.36 -3.12 -8.02
CA LYS A 691 112.40 -4.14 -7.79
C LYS A 691 111.73 -5.53 -7.75
N PRO A 692 112.31 -6.57 -8.38
CA PRO A 692 111.81 -7.94 -8.26
C PRO A 692 111.98 -8.45 -6.83
N ASP A 693 111.05 -9.30 -6.36
CA ASP A 693 111.08 -9.91 -5.03
C ASP A 693 111.95 -11.18 -5.00
N PHE A 694 113.19 -11.06 -5.49
CA PHE A 694 114.15 -12.17 -5.55
C PHE A 694 115.43 -11.88 -4.75
N SER A 695 115.86 -12.84 -3.94
CA SER A 695 117.11 -12.79 -3.18
C SER A 695 117.81 -14.14 -3.16
N HIS A 696 119.12 -14.16 -3.46
CA HIS A 696 119.94 -15.37 -3.37
C HIS A 696 120.00 -15.96 -1.96
N GLN A 697 119.83 -15.14 -0.92
CA GLN A 697 119.82 -15.64 0.46
C GLN A 697 118.54 -16.42 0.81
N LYS A 698 117.41 -16.04 0.21
CA LYS A 698 116.10 -16.65 0.51
C LYS A 698 115.72 -17.73 -0.50
N HIS A 699 116.09 -17.54 -1.76
CA HIS A 699 115.54 -18.29 -2.89
C HIS A 699 116.59 -19.12 -3.65
N ALA A 700 117.87 -19.10 -3.24
CA ALA A 700 118.93 -19.86 -3.90
C ALA A 700 119.82 -20.63 -2.91
N LYS A 701 120.45 -21.73 -3.36
CA LYS A 701 121.36 -22.56 -2.56
C LYS A 701 122.76 -21.95 -2.38
N TYR A 702 123.16 -21.03 -3.25
CA TYR A 702 124.45 -20.36 -3.21
C TYR A 702 124.26 -18.93 -2.70
N PRO A 703 124.47 -18.67 -1.40
CA PRO A 703 124.37 -17.33 -0.86
C PRO A 703 125.56 -16.49 -1.34
N LEU A 704 125.26 -15.35 -1.97
CA LEU A 704 126.28 -14.36 -2.28
C LEU A 704 126.74 -13.72 -0.96
N THR A 705 128.05 -13.69 -0.73
CA THR A 705 128.65 -13.08 0.47
C THR A 705 129.80 -12.15 0.09
N GLY A 706 130.05 -11.15 0.92
CA GLY A 706 131.16 -10.21 0.73
C GLY A 706 131.00 -9.41 -0.56
N LEU A 707 132.05 -9.36 -1.38
CA LEU A 707 132.02 -8.58 -2.63
C LEU A 707 131.08 -9.16 -3.69
N HIS A 708 130.71 -10.45 -3.59
CA HIS A 708 129.81 -11.10 -4.55
C HIS A 708 128.37 -10.59 -4.47
N GLU A 709 127.93 -9.99 -3.35
CA GLU A 709 126.57 -9.43 -3.20
C GLU A 709 126.27 -8.26 -4.15
N LYS A 710 127.32 -7.57 -4.61
CA LYS A 710 127.21 -6.38 -5.47
C LYS A 710 127.38 -6.69 -6.95
N VAL A 711 127.63 -7.95 -7.30
CA VAL A 711 127.84 -8.39 -8.68
C VAL A 711 126.49 -8.47 -9.39
N LYS A 712 126.42 -7.98 -10.64
CA LYS A 712 125.19 -8.05 -11.44
C LYS A 712 124.87 -9.52 -11.76
N CYS A 713 123.59 -9.88 -11.79
CA CYS A 713 123.14 -11.26 -11.99
C CYS A 713 123.77 -11.91 -13.23
N LEU A 714 123.84 -11.21 -14.37
CA LEU A 714 124.37 -11.73 -15.64
C LEU A 714 125.88 -12.00 -15.64
N GLU A 715 126.63 -11.44 -14.69
CA GLU A 715 128.06 -11.76 -14.54
C GLU A 715 128.25 -13.19 -14.03
N CYS A 716 127.28 -13.70 -13.25
CA CYS A 716 127.26 -15.08 -12.75
C CYS A 716 126.32 -15.98 -13.56
N HIS A 717 125.23 -15.44 -14.12
CA HIS A 717 124.27 -16.14 -14.94
C HIS A 717 124.51 -15.83 -16.42
N ASN A 718 125.48 -16.52 -17.02
CA ASN A 718 125.81 -16.43 -18.42
C ASN A 718 126.13 -17.81 -19.02
N LYS A 719 126.34 -17.84 -20.34
CA LYS A 719 126.65 -19.07 -21.09
C LYS A 719 127.88 -19.86 -20.59
N LYS A 720 128.83 -19.21 -19.89
CA LYS A 720 130.06 -19.86 -19.40
C LYS A 720 129.92 -20.50 -18.02
N SER A 721 128.95 -20.05 -17.20
CA SER A 721 128.80 -20.48 -15.80
C SER A 721 127.43 -21.11 -15.52
N VAL A 722 126.36 -20.32 -15.61
CA VAL A 722 124.99 -20.75 -15.31
C VAL A 722 124.03 -20.11 -16.31
N ARG A 723 123.35 -20.91 -17.13
CA ARG A 723 122.55 -20.38 -18.25
C ARG A 723 121.20 -19.80 -17.83
N SER A 724 120.58 -20.28 -16.77
CA SER A 724 119.22 -19.86 -16.38
C SER A 724 119.13 -19.36 -14.94
N ILE A 725 118.06 -18.63 -14.66
CA ILE A 725 117.71 -18.17 -13.31
C ILE A 725 116.42 -18.89 -12.93
N GLY A 726 116.51 -19.87 -12.01
CA GLY A 726 115.33 -20.60 -11.55
C GLY A 726 115.61 -21.96 -10.87
N PRO A 727 114.55 -22.70 -10.52
CA PRO A 727 114.67 -23.96 -9.77
C PRO A 727 115.42 -25.08 -10.51
N LYS A 728 115.53 -25.03 -11.85
CA LYS A 728 116.30 -26.00 -12.66
C LYS A 728 117.82 -25.76 -12.66
N THR A 729 118.31 -24.64 -12.11
CA THR A 729 119.76 -24.37 -11.97
C THR A 729 120.38 -24.91 -10.68
N LEU A 730 119.66 -25.76 -9.97
CA LEU A 730 120.08 -26.39 -8.72
C LEU A 730 121.28 -27.34 -8.84
N GLU A 731 121.70 -27.73 -10.05
CA GLU A 731 122.68 -28.82 -10.27
C GLU A 731 124.07 -28.39 -10.76
N VAL A 732 124.37 -27.09 -10.92
CA VAL A 732 125.70 -26.70 -11.46
C VAL A 732 126.72 -26.49 -10.34
N PHE A 733 127.71 -27.37 -10.35
CA PHE A 733 128.82 -27.55 -9.40
C PHE A 733 129.82 -26.38 -9.45
N LEU A 734 129.50 -25.25 -8.80
CA LEU A 734 130.39 -24.08 -8.67
C LEU A 734 131.02 -23.97 -7.28
N LYS A 735 131.72 -25.02 -6.83
CA LYS A 735 132.54 -24.93 -5.60
C LYS A 735 134.00 -24.54 -5.86
N SER A 736 134.41 -24.37 -7.12
CA SER A 736 135.78 -23.94 -7.42
C SER A 736 135.84 -22.46 -7.75
N CYS A 737 136.63 -21.69 -6.98
CA CYS A 737 136.94 -20.29 -7.27
C CYS A 737 137.55 -20.11 -8.68
N LEU A 738 138.17 -21.16 -9.22
CA LEU A 738 138.87 -21.16 -10.50
C LEU A 738 137.95 -21.01 -11.72
N VAL A 739 136.65 -21.25 -11.56
CA VAL A 739 135.70 -21.08 -12.66
C VAL A 739 135.61 -19.61 -13.07
N CYS A 740 135.82 -18.68 -12.13
CA CYS A 740 135.76 -17.25 -12.38
C CYS A 740 137.10 -16.55 -12.16
N HIS A 741 137.95 -17.04 -11.24
CA HIS A 741 139.20 -16.39 -10.86
C HIS A 741 140.41 -17.17 -11.38
N LYS A 742 141.31 -16.50 -12.10
CA LYS A 742 142.57 -17.09 -12.55
C LYS A 742 143.54 -17.22 -11.38
N ASP A 743 144.12 -18.42 -11.18
CA ASP A 743 145.14 -18.65 -10.15
C ASP A 743 146.48 -17.97 -10.51
N PRO A 744 146.95 -16.99 -9.72
CA PRO A 744 148.25 -16.36 -9.93
C PRO A 744 149.44 -17.21 -9.45
N HIS A 745 149.21 -18.26 -8.65
CA HIS A 745 150.26 -19.15 -8.13
C HIS A 745 150.59 -20.30 -9.08
N THR A 746 149.92 -20.35 -10.24
CA THR A 746 150.14 -21.35 -11.29
C THR A 746 150.09 -22.79 -10.78
N GLY A 747 149.21 -23.09 -9.82
CA GLY A 747 149.02 -24.41 -9.22
C GLY A 747 150.06 -24.81 -8.15
N GLN A 748 151.04 -23.95 -7.84
CA GLN A 748 152.15 -24.29 -6.94
C GLN A 748 151.72 -24.53 -5.48
N ILE A 749 150.57 -24.00 -5.05
CA ILE A 749 150.09 -24.05 -3.65
C ILE A 749 148.72 -24.74 -3.50
N GLY A 750 148.26 -25.47 -4.52
CA GLY A 750 146.96 -26.16 -4.52
C GLY A 750 145.77 -25.27 -4.92
N THR A 751 144.57 -25.86 -4.96
CA THR A 751 143.35 -25.23 -5.50
C THR A 751 142.31 -24.83 -4.44
N ASP A 752 142.57 -25.15 -3.17
CA ASP A 752 141.73 -24.77 -2.01
C ASP A 752 141.97 -23.30 -1.63
N CYS A 753 141.47 -22.40 -2.47
CA CYS A 753 141.70 -20.96 -2.37
C CYS A 753 141.19 -20.38 -1.03
N ASP A 754 140.12 -20.96 -0.49
CA ASP A 754 139.41 -20.53 0.72
C ASP A 754 140.21 -20.74 2.03
N LYS A 755 141.25 -21.57 2.00
CA LYS A 755 142.20 -21.69 3.12
C LYS A 755 142.99 -20.41 3.36
N CYS A 756 143.25 -19.65 2.29
CA CYS A 756 144.13 -18.48 2.32
C CYS A 756 143.40 -17.18 1.95
N HIS A 757 142.33 -17.24 1.16
CA HIS A 757 141.58 -16.09 0.67
C HIS A 757 140.13 -16.13 1.16
N SER A 758 139.49 -14.97 1.26
CA SER A 758 138.07 -14.86 1.63
C SER A 758 137.27 -14.11 0.58
N THR A 759 135.95 -14.27 0.57
CA THR A 759 135.03 -13.52 -0.32
C THR A 759 134.99 -12.01 -0.03
N SER A 760 135.65 -11.57 1.04
CA SER A 760 135.85 -10.15 1.38
C SER A 760 137.04 -9.52 0.64
N GLY A 761 137.98 -10.31 0.10
CA GLY A 761 139.11 -9.83 -0.69
C GLY A 761 140.27 -10.83 -0.83
N TRP A 762 141.07 -10.68 -1.91
CA TRP A 762 142.18 -11.59 -2.25
C TRP A 762 143.54 -11.21 -1.65
N LYS A 763 143.76 -9.96 -1.21
CA LYS A 763 145.06 -9.44 -0.75
C LYS A 763 144.93 -8.55 0.48
N GLY A 764 146.05 -8.25 1.13
CA GLY A 764 146.11 -7.30 2.24
C GLY A 764 145.48 -7.85 3.51
N LYS A 765 144.70 -7.04 4.23
CA LYS A 765 144.07 -7.42 5.51
C LYS A 765 143.07 -8.58 5.41
N SER A 766 142.63 -8.93 4.20
CA SER A 766 141.69 -10.04 3.93
C SER A 766 142.38 -11.37 3.63
N LEU A 767 143.72 -11.39 3.60
CA LEU A 767 144.51 -12.60 3.42
C LEU A 767 144.60 -13.37 4.75
N LEU A 768 144.17 -14.64 4.73
CA LEU A 768 144.17 -15.54 5.89
C LEU A 768 145.50 -16.31 6.06
N PHE A 769 146.39 -16.23 5.06
CA PHE A 769 147.68 -16.93 5.06
C PHE A 769 148.67 -16.34 6.07
N ASP A 770 149.13 -17.20 6.97
CA ASP A 770 150.25 -16.99 7.90
C ASP A 770 151.43 -17.89 7.54
N HIS A 771 152.59 -17.29 7.21
CA HIS A 771 153.77 -18.03 6.75
C HIS A 771 154.32 -19.02 7.80
N ASN A 772 154.27 -18.67 9.08
CA ASN A 772 154.82 -19.51 10.15
C ASN A 772 153.90 -20.66 10.54
N LYS A 773 152.61 -20.58 10.18
CA LYS A 773 151.63 -21.65 10.39
C LYS A 773 151.49 -22.56 9.18
N HIS A 774 151.57 -21.99 7.98
CA HIS A 774 151.21 -22.68 6.74
C HIS A 774 152.41 -23.06 5.87
N SER A 775 153.65 -22.76 6.30
CA SER A 775 154.87 -23.18 5.59
C SER A 775 155.88 -23.81 6.54
N VAL A 776 156.82 -24.57 5.96
CA VAL A 776 157.90 -25.25 6.71
C VAL A 776 158.99 -24.27 7.15
N TYR A 777 159.27 -23.25 6.33
CA TYR A 777 160.27 -22.23 6.65
C TYR A 777 159.69 -21.17 7.59
N LYS A 778 160.17 -21.15 8.84
CA LYS A 778 159.75 -20.16 9.82
C LYS A 778 160.51 -18.86 9.60
N ILE A 779 159.76 -17.80 9.33
CA ILE A 779 160.27 -16.43 9.27
C ILE A 779 160.45 -15.94 10.72
N ASP A 780 161.69 -15.82 11.16
CA ASP A 780 162.06 -15.32 12.50
C ASP A 780 162.82 -13.97 12.46
N LYS A 781 162.81 -13.31 13.62
CA LYS A 781 163.55 -12.06 13.91
C LYS A 781 163.43 -11.00 12.81
N ILE A 782 164.50 -10.77 12.05
CA ILE A 782 164.64 -9.69 11.06
C ILE A 782 163.86 -9.96 9.76
N HIS A 783 163.54 -11.23 9.46
CA HIS A 783 162.87 -11.61 8.22
C HIS A 783 161.35 -11.36 8.24
N ILE A 784 160.75 -11.12 9.41
CA ILE A 784 159.29 -10.90 9.59
C ILE A 784 158.78 -9.69 8.79
N ARG A 785 159.64 -8.71 8.51
CA ARG A 785 159.29 -7.49 7.77
C ARG A 785 159.69 -7.54 6.29
N THR A 786 160.23 -8.67 5.83
CA THR A 786 160.66 -8.84 4.45
C THR A 786 159.45 -9.05 3.55
N ALA A 787 159.35 -8.26 2.47
CA ALA A 787 158.28 -8.43 1.50
C ALA A 787 158.37 -9.82 0.83
N CYS A 788 157.25 -10.51 0.67
CA CYS A 788 157.20 -11.88 0.13
C CYS A 788 158.01 -12.05 -1.17
N LYS A 789 157.92 -11.05 -2.07
CA LYS A 789 158.64 -11.05 -3.37
C LYS A 789 160.17 -11.09 -3.26
N LYS A 790 160.76 -10.72 -2.12
CA LYS A 790 162.21 -10.80 -1.91
C LYS A 790 162.68 -12.23 -1.71
N CYS A 791 161.81 -13.11 -1.22
CA CYS A 791 162.08 -14.55 -1.12
C CYS A 791 161.46 -15.32 -2.29
N HIS A 792 160.30 -14.87 -2.78
CA HIS A 792 159.53 -15.47 -3.87
C HIS A 792 159.72 -14.69 -5.18
N ASP A 793 160.93 -14.73 -5.74
CA ASP A 793 161.21 -14.05 -7.01
C ASP A 793 160.42 -14.68 -8.18
N LYS A 794 159.96 -13.85 -9.11
CA LYS A 794 159.16 -14.23 -10.30
C LYS A 794 157.89 -15.05 -10.04
N GLY A 795 157.38 -15.06 -8.80
CA GLY A 795 156.17 -15.81 -8.45
C GLY A 795 156.39 -17.31 -8.26
N LEU A 796 157.63 -17.72 -7.96
CA LEU A 796 157.94 -19.07 -7.49
C LEU A 796 157.69 -19.16 -5.97
N TYR A 797 156.72 -20.00 -5.60
CA TYR A 797 156.33 -20.25 -4.22
C TYR A 797 156.79 -21.62 -3.71
N LYS A 798 157.03 -22.58 -4.61
CA LYS A 798 157.58 -23.90 -4.26
C LYS A 798 158.28 -24.58 -5.46
N PRO A 799 159.46 -25.22 -5.28
CA PRO A 799 160.33 -25.20 -4.09
C PRO A 799 161.24 -23.96 -4.09
N ILE A 800 161.57 -23.46 -2.89
CA ILE A 800 162.63 -22.46 -2.67
C ILE A 800 163.72 -23.14 -1.85
N ARG A 801 164.99 -23.01 -2.27
CA ARG A 801 166.14 -23.49 -1.50
C ARG A 801 166.37 -22.55 -0.33
N HIS A 802 166.44 -23.09 0.88
CA HIS A 802 166.48 -22.30 2.12
C HIS A 802 167.29 -22.98 3.21
N GLU A 803 168.12 -23.96 2.84
CA GLU A 803 168.83 -24.82 3.80
C GLU A 803 170.11 -24.15 4.30
N ASN A 804 170.72 -23.27 3.49
CA ASN A 804 171.91 -22.51 3.84
C ASN A 804 171.70 -21.00 3.67
N CYS A 805 172.38 -20.18 4.49
CA CYS A 805 172.30 -18.71 4.38
C CYS A 805 172.73 -18.21 2.99
N ALA A 806 173.68 -18.90 2.36
CA ALA A 806 174.19 -18.60 1.02
C ALA A 806 173.15 -18.81 -0.09
N ASP A 807 172.07 -19.57 0.15
CA ASP A 807 170.99 -19.73 -0.82
C ASP A 807 170.23 -18.41 -1.09
N CYS A 808 170.35 -17.43 -0.18
CA CYS A 808 169.67 -16.14 -0.24
C CYS A 808 170.60 -14.92 -0.06
N HIS A 809 171.82 -15.10 0.47
CA HIS A 809 172.78 -14.04 0.76
C HIS A 809 174.16 -14.34 0.13
N ASP A 810 174.51 -13.64 -0.93
CA ASP A 810 175.72 -13.89 -1.73
C ASP A 810 177.06 -13.52 -1.03
N GLU A 811 177.05 -12.87 0.14
CA GLU A 811 178.27 -12.27 0.76
C GLU A 811 179.00 -13.16 1.79
N TYR A 812 178.57 -14.41 2.04
CA TYR A 812 179.23 -15.31 3.00
C TYR A 812 179.87 -16.56 2.38
N GLY A 813 180.05 -16.57 1.05
CA GLY A 813 180.71 -17.65 0.31
C GLY A 813 182.19 -17.41 0.03
N ARG A 814 183.03 -17.34 1.08
CA ARG A 814 184.45 -17.72 1.06
C ARG A 814 184.86 -18.30 2.42
#